data_AF-R1ESD0-F1
#
_entry.id   AF-R1ESD0-F1
#
_cell.length_a   1.000
_cell.length_b   1.000
_cell.length_c   1.000
_cell.angle_alpha   90.00
_cell.angle_beta   90.00
_cell.angle_gamma   90.00
#
_symmetry.space_group_name_H-M   'P 1'
#
loop_
_entity.id
_entity.type
_entity.pdbx_description
1 polymer ?
#
loop_
_entity_poly.entity_id
_entity_poly.type
_entity_poly.pdbx_seq_one_letter_code
_entity_poly.pdbx_strand_id
1 'polypeptide(L)'
;MPEDGPRIDVRREGAVLGSVALSGAKRRWLIGRSLDADLVVNHPSVSRLHAAITEEGGAFFVTDLGSAHGTKVAGTPLAPQQPFRLFDGLPITVGGATRTLVPVGTVAALGAAEAEDEALRALFPMQLGKQKESLTVEAGGGGKKGKKGKKGMQMASTLGTGLNVAAASPTLVQLRETSASRSSMRTPLRLVLSAHAKTVTCLALDRAGNRLVTGGSDSDLYFWDYAGMTRELRPFRHIAEPLGAYQVRSISYSPNCDRVAVAGSSNQPVILDRDGRKLATMMKGDMYIRDMRHTRGHVAACTAAAWHPSEHETLATASEDGTVRLWDVEVAAARGNDASSLNVQSGQRAVYVLRDAKGVKTPCTAASWAPDGSAILSAGRDGSIQLWEMRAKPYQPVQLAMRATPRSEYIADISKPTSAARAAHAAGEDISSLTWRRDGVTFASRSTDGCLKLWDTRRLDAPLAAWGDLPALLPMTGCDFSPDGSVVVTGTSVKRGSGAKPTLAFFSTRTLSRIATLEVDGASVVPLLWHPRLNQIVIGNADGKAYTLYDPTVSEKGALFCSVKAAPKRGMLSYSGEGFSKAMQIITPHALPMYREENDDHRKKRQKDRADPLKSRKPEQVLTGPGHNGKLSVGYQQALLATMSGGTSGLTGTKDKIAAFQNEDPREELLKYAKIAEEQPLYVTPAYSHNQPTGADPTAGTYPKFAKTVEPEEEGEDED
;
A
#
# COMPACT_ATOMS: atom_id res chain seq x y z
N MET A 1 -41.60 21.47 -39.73
CA MET A 1 -41.67 20.20 -39.00
C MET A 1 -40.70 19.23 -39.64
N PRO A 2 -39.60 18.84 -38.97
CA PRO A 2 -39.01 17.52 -39.16
C PRO A 2 -39.91 16.46 -38.49
N GLU A 3 -39.73 15.18 -38.82
CA GLU A 3 -40.58 14.11 -38.28
C GLU A 3 -40.01 13.59 -36.95
N ASP A 4 -40.77 13.79 -35.86
CA ASP A 4 -40.42 13.35 -34.50
C ASP A 4 -40.80 11.88 -34.27
N GLY A 5 -40.12 10.99 -35.00
CA GLY A 5 -40.22 9.54 -34.85
C GLY A 5 -38.85 8.84 -34.78
N PRO A 6 -38.80 7.61 -34.24
CA PRO A 6 -37.58 6.81 -34.15
C PRO A 6 -36.97 6.58 -35.53
N ARG A 7 -35.65 6.72 -35.63
CA ARG A 7 -34.88 6.58 -36.88
C ARG A 7 -33.42 6.23 -36.62
N ILE A 8 -32.69 5.95 -37.70
CA ILE A 8 -31.24 5.74 -37.71
C ILE A 8 -30.60 6.73 -38.67
N ASP A 9 -29.71 7.58 -38.16
CA ASP A 9 -28.83 8.41 -38.98
C ASP A 9 -27.64 7.58 -39.47
N VAL A 10 -27.39 7.58 -40.78
CA VAL A 10 -26.14 7.06 -41.37
C VAL A 10 -25.13 8.20 -41.38
N ARG A 11 -24.05 8.08 -40.60
CA ARG A 11 -23.05 9.14 -40.43
C ARG A 11 -21.67 8.74 -40.96
N ARG A 12 -20.88 9.74 -41.36
CA ARG A 12 -19.46 9.62 -41.71
C ARG A 12 -18.74 10.89 -41.28
N GLU A 13 -17.63 10.76 -40.56
CA GLU A 13 -16.79 11.89 -40.13
C GLU A 13 -17.58 13.02 -39.42
N GLY A 14 -18.65 12.65 -38.70
CA GLY A 14 -19.58 13.54 -38.00
C GLY A 14 -20.80 14.00 -38.81
N ALA A 15 -20.70 14.06 -40.14
CA ALA A 15 -21.80 14.46 -41.02
C ALA A 15 -22.85 13.35 -41.19
N VAL A 16 -24.13 13.74 -41.29
CA VAL A 16 -25.24 12.84 -41.63
C VAL A 16 -25.33 12.71 -43.15
N LEU A 17 -25.24 11.48 -43.67
CA LEU A 17 -25.34 11.15 -45.09
C LEU A 17 -26.76 10.77 -45.52
N GLY A 18 -27.65 10.49 -44.56
CA GLY A 18 -29.02 10.07 -44.76
C GLY A 18 -29.61 9.52 -43.46
N SER A 19 -30.93 9.29 -43.42
CA SER A 19 -31.59 8.67 -42.27
C SER A 19 -32.67 7.68 -42.73
N VAL A 20 -32.91 6.64 -41.92
CA VAL A 20 -33.92 5.60 -42.16
C VAL A 20 -34.89 5.59 -40.98
N ALA A 21 -36.18 5.81 -41.25
CA ALA A 21 -37.22 5.77 -40.22
C ALA A 21 -37.47 4.34 -39.70
N LEU A 22 -37.61 4.21 -38.38
CA LEU A 22 -37.96 2.98 -37.68
C LEU A 22 -39.45 3.00 -37.27
N SER A 23 -40.32 3.41 -38.19
CA SER A 23 -41.75 3.60 -37.96
C SER A 23 -42.62 2.91 -39.03
N GLY A 24 -43.91 2.72 -38.73
CA GLY A 24 -44.88 2.08 -39.61
C GLY A 24 -45.18 0.62 -39.24
N ALA A 25 -45.77 -0.14 -40.17
CA ALA A 25 -46.22 -1.52 -39.92
C ALA A 25 -45.09 -2.58 -39.91
N LYS A 26 -43.83 -2.16 -40.14
CA LYS A 26 -42.67 -3.05 -40.24
C LYS A 26 -41.93 -3.08 -38.90
N ARG A 27 -41.79 -4.26 -38.29
CA ARG A 27 -41.11 -4.44 -36.98
C ARG A 27 -39.69 -5.01 -37.07
N ARG A 28 -39.14 -5.16 -38.28
CA ARG A 28 -37.80 -5.70 -38.50
C ARG A 28 -37.14 -5.09 -39.73
N TRP A 29 -35.97 -4.50 -39.56
CA TRP A 29 -35.16 -3.89 -40.62
C TRP A 29 -33.85 -4.66 -40.79
N LEU A 30 -33.41 -4.84 -42.04
CA LEU A 30 -32.18 -5.58 -42.36
C LEU A 30 -31.03 -4.63 -42.70
N ILE A 31 -29.86 -4.86 -42.12
CA ILE A 31 -28.62 -4.14 -42.41
C ILE A 31 -27.66 -5.11 -43.12
N GLY A 32 -27.08 -4.68 -44.25
CA GLY A 32 -26.15 -5.52 -44.98
C GLY A 32 -25.67 -4.92 -46.30
N ARG A 33 -25.00 -5.75 -47.11
CA ARG A 33 -24.46 -5.37 -48.42
C ARG A 33 -25.36 -5.75 -49.61
N SER A 34 -26.42 -6.53 -49.38
CA SER A 34 -27.39 -6.84 -50.43
C SER A 34 -28.31 -5.66 -50.71
N LEU A 35 -28.88 -5.59 -51.90
CA LEU A 35 -29.93 -4.61 -52.22
C LEU A 35 -31.26 -4.93 -51.53
N ASP A 36 -31.41 -6.17 -51.05
CA ASP A 36 -32.55 -6.67 -50.27
C ASP A 36 -32.52 -6.22 -48.78
N ALA A 37 -31.50 -5.45 -48.39
CA ALA A 37 -31.37 -4.90 -47.04
C ALA A 37 -31.97 -3.48 -46.97
N ASP A 38 -32.75 -3.21 -45.93
CA ASP A 38 -33.34 -1.88 -45.67
C ASP A 38 -32.29 -0.79 -45.47
N LEU A 39 -31.14 -1.14 -44.92
CA LEU A 39 -30.01 -0.23 -44.75
C LEU A 39 -28.77 -0.84 -45.43
N VAL A 40 -28.58 -0.45 -46.70
CA VAL A 40 -27.50 -0.93 -47.56
C VAL A 40 -26.17 -0.25 -47.21
N VAL A 41 -25.27 -0.99 -46.56
CA VAL A 41 -23.89 -0.57 -46.29
C VAL A 41 -22.96 -1.24 -47.30
N ASN A 42 -22.74 -0.56 -48.43
CA ASN A 42 -21.85 -1.06 -49.49
C ASN A 42 -20.36 -0.97 -49.07
N HIS A 43 -19.86 -2.00 -48.41
CA HIS A 43 -18.44 -2.16 -48.04
C HIS A 43 -18.01 -3.63 -48.08
N PRO A 44 -16.80 -3.99 -48.54
CA PRO A 44 -16.39 -5.39 -48.69
C PRO A 44 -16.49 -6.24 -47.41
N SER A 45 -16.21 -5.65 -46.25
CA SER A 45 -16.30 -6.31 -44.93
C SER A 45 -17.73 -6.52 -44.41
N VAL A 46 -18.76 -6.21 -45.20
CA VAL A 46 -20.16 -6.33 -44.79
C VAL A 46 -20.79 -7.53 -45.50
N SER A 47 -21.29 -8.49 -44.72
CA SER A 47 -22.10 -9.61 -45.21
C SER A 47 -23.35 -9.14 -45.97
N ARG A 48 -23.88 -9.97 -46.89
CA ARG A 48 -25.10 -9.65 -47.67
C ARG A 48 -26.27 -9.26 -46.75
N LEU A 49 -26.51 -10.09 -45.74
CA LEU A 49 -27.24 -9.75 -44.51
C LEU A 49 -26.21 -9.81 -43.37
N HIS A 50 -26.11 -8.76 -42.56
CA HIS A 50 -25.07 -8.61 -41.53
C HIS A 50 -25.68 -8.49 -40.13
N ALA A 51 -26.66 -7.60 -39.99
CA ALA A 51 -27.40 -7.40 -38.75
C ALA A 51 -28.89 -7.21 -39.05
N ALA A 52 -29.75 -7.43 -38.07
CA ALA A 52 -31.14 -7.00 -38.11
C ALA A 52 -31.45 -6.12 -36.91
N ILE A 53 -32.33 -5.14 -37.09
CA ILE A 53 -32.95 -4.39 -36.01
C ILE A 53 -34.39 -4.84 -35.88
N THR A 54 -34.86 -5.11 -34.66
CA THR A 54 -36.22 -5.57 -34.34
C THR A 54 -36.89 -4.66 -33.32
N GLU A 55 -38.19 -4.47 -33.46
CA GLU A 55 -39.04 -3.75 -32.49
C GLU A 55 -39.80 -4.77 -31.64
N GLU A 56 -39.54 -4.77 -30.32
CA GLU A 56 -40.22 -5.62 -29.34
C GLU A 56 -40.68 -4.77 -28.15
N GLY A 57 -41.99 -4.74 -27.89
CA GLY A 57 -42.56 -3.95 -26.79
C GLY A 57 -42.37 -2.43 -26.90
N GLY A 58 -42.08 -1.91 -28.10
CA GLY A 58 -41.71 -0.51 -28.33
C GLY A 58 -40.22 -0.20 -28.12
N ALA A 59 -39.43 -1.16 -27.63
CA ALA A 59 -37.97 -1.04 -27.60
C ALA A 59 -37.34 -1.61 -28.89
N PHE A 60 -36.28 -0.98 -29.36
CA PHE A 60 -35.53 -1.43 -30.53
C PHE A 60 -34.29 -2.22 -30.10
N PHE A 61 -34.04 -3.34 -30.76
CA PHE A 61 -32.88 -4.20 -30.51
C PHE A 61 -32.10 -4.42 -31.80
N VAL A 62 -30.76 -4.48 -31.71
CA VAL A 62 -29.89 -4.91 -32.82
C VAL A 62 -29.39 -6.34 -32.56
N THR A 63 -29.37 -7.15 -33.60
CA THR A 63 -28.90 -8.55 -33.60
C THR A 63 -27.85 -8.72 -34.71
N ASP A 64 -26.69 -9.29 -34.40
CA ASP A 64 -25.76 -9.74 -35.44
C ASP A 64 -26.24 -11.08 -36.01
N LEU A 65 -26.34 -11.20 -37.34
CA LEU A 65 -26.94 -12.37 -37.99
C LEU A 65 -25.95 -13.55 -38.19
N GLY A 66 -24.77 -13.50 -37.58
CA GLY A 66 -23.65 -14.39 -37.89
C GLY A 66 -22.74 -13.79 -38.98
N SER A 67 -22.41 -12.51 -38.85
CA SER A 67 -21.60 -11.80 -39.83
C SER A 67 -20.12 -12.20 -39.77
N ALA A 68 -19.42 -12.10 -40.91
CA ALA A 68 -18.02 -12.55 -41.01
C ALA A 68 -17.01 -11.63 -40.29
N HIS A 69 -17.42 -10.41 -39.91
CA HIS A 69 -16.56 -9.42 -39.27
C HIS A 69 -17.11 -8.84 -37.96
N GLY A 70 -18.33 -9.22 -37.57
CA GLY A 70 -19.00 -8.77 -36.35
C GLY A 70 -19.60 -7.36 -36.45
N THR A 71 -20.80 -7.22 -35.90
CA THR A 71 -21.39 -5.93 -35.50
C THR A 71 -20.80 -5.49 -34.16
N LYS A 72 -20.52 -4.19 -33.99
CA LYS A 72 -20.06 -3.61 -32.72
C LYS A 72 -20.88 -2.38 -32.36
N VAL A 73 -21.25 -2.24 -31.09
CA VAL A 73 -21.96 -1.07 -30.54
C VAL A 73 -21.04 -0.35 -29.56
N ALA A 74 -20.85 0.96 -29.73
CA ALA A 74 -19.89 1.77 -28.98
C ALA A 74 -18.45 1.19 -28.95
N GLY A 75 -18.08 0.41 -29.97
CA GLY A 75 -16.79 -0.29 -30.09
C GLY A 75 -16.77 -1.73 -29.55
N THR A 76 -17.73 -2.11 -28.70
CA THR A 76 -17.86 -3.45 -28.13
C THR A 76 -18.50 -4.42 -29.13
N PRO A 77 -17.87 -5.57 -29.47
CA PRO A 77 -18.44 -6.55 -30.39
C PRO A 77 -19.64 -7.29 -29.78
N LEU A 78 -20.67 -7.50 -30.59
CA LEU A 78 -21.83 -8.33 -30.23
C LEU A 78 -21.55 -9.81 -30.52
N ALA A 79 -22.17 -10.71 -29.75
CA ALA A 79 -22.19 -12.13 -30.08
C ALA A 79 -23.23 -12.42 -31.19
N PRO A 80 -22.98 -13.38 -32.09
CA PRO A 80 -23.96 -13.80 -33.10
C PRO A 80 -25.29 -14.21 -32.47
N GLN A 81 -26.39 -13.76 -33.09
CA GLN A 81 -27.79 -13.99 -32.68
C GLN A 81 -28.16 -13.49 -31.27
N GLN A 82 -27.30 -12.72 -30.59
CA GLN A 82 -27.65 -12.06 -29.34
C GLN A 82 -28.31 -10.68 -29.62
N PRO A 83 -29.52 -10.41 -29.11
CA PRO A 83 -30.11 -9.07 -29.17
C PRO A 83 -29.45 -8.12 -28.16
N PHE A 84 -29.25 -6.88 -28.58
CA PHE A 84 -28.71 -5.79 -27.77
C PHE A 84 -29.63 -4.56 -27.89
N ARG A 85 -30.05 -3.96 -26.77
CA ARG A 85 -31.00 -2.83 -26.76
C ARG A 85 -30.36 -1.57 -27.34
N LEU A 86 -31.06 -0.90 -28.25
CA LEU A 86 -30.62 0.37 -28.80
C LEU A 86 -31.01 1.52 -27.89
N PHE A 87 -30.06 2.44 -27.69
CA PHE A 87 -30.25 3.71 -27.00
C PHE A 87 -29.72 4.83 -27.88
N ASP A 88 -30.40 5.98 -27.86
CA ASP A 88 -30.08 7.13 -28.71
C ASP A 88 -28.62 7.56 -28.59
N GLY A 89 -27.99 7.83 -29.73
CA GLY A 89 -26.60 8.28 -29.80
C GLY A 89 -25.54 7.17 -29.74
N LEU A 90 -25.87 5.90 -29.41
CA LEU A 90 -24.90 4.80 -29.43
C LEU A 90 -24.46 4.46 -30.88
N PRO A 91 -23.18 4.62 -31.25
CA PRO A 91 -22.75 4.34 -32.61
C PRO A 91 -22.62 2.82 -32.84
N ILE A 92 -23.39 2.31 -33.80
CA ILE A 92 -23.26 0.96 -34.35
C ILE A 92 -22.24 1.01 -35.50
N THR A 93 -21.33 0.04 -35.52
CA THR A 93 -20.36 -0.19 -36.59
C THR A 93 -20.51 -1.62 -37.11
N VAL A 94 -20.42 -1.77 -38.43
CA VAL A 94 -20.86 -2.97 -39.16
C VAL A 94 -19.64 -3.51 -39.90
N GLY A 95 -18.97 -4.51 -39.32
CA GLY A 95 -17.62 -4.91 -39.72
C GLY A 95 -16.63 -3.74 -39.64
N GLY A 96 -15.82 -3.57 -40.69
CA GLY A 96 -14.86 -2.46 -40.84
C GLY A 96 -15.36 -1.29 -41.72
N ALA A 97 -16.67 -1.06 -41.82
CA ALA A 97 -17.20 0.06 -42.62
C ALA A 97 -16.89 1.43 -41.99
N THR A 98 -16.56 2.42 -42.83
CA THR A 98 -16.28 3.82 -42.41
C THR A 98 -17.53 4.65 -42.07
N ARG A 99 -18.73 4.08 -42.26
CA ARG A 99 -20.01 4.69 -41.90
C ARG A 99 -20.46 4.15 -40.54
N THR A 100 -20.77 5.05 -39.61
CA THR A 100 -21.42 4.72 -38.34
C THR A 100 -22.94 4.86 -38.49
N LEU A 101 -23.69 3.99 -37.81
CA LEU A 101 -25.15 4.10 -37.72
C LEU A 101 -25.50 4.59 -36.31
N VAL A 102 -26.32 5.63 -36.21
CA VAL A 102 -26.65 6.26 -34.91
C VAL A 102 -28.18 6.30 -34.75
N PRO A 103 -28.76 5.58 -33.78
CA PRO A 103 -30.19 5.66 -33.49
C PRO A 103 -30.55 7.02 -32.87
N VAL A 104 -31.73 7.51 -33.20
CA VAL A 104 -32.30 8.79 -32.74
C VAL A 104 -33.81 8.61 -32.55
N GLY A 105 -34.36 8.98 -31.39
CA GLY A 105 -35.77 8.82 -31.05
C GLY A 105 -36.18 7.40 -30.67
N THR A 106 -35.23 6.46 -30.46
CA THR A 106 -35.53 5.04 -30.18
C THR A 106 -35.87 4.75 -28.71
N VAL A 107 -35.88 5.77 -27.85
CA VAL A 107 -36.23 5.64 -26.43
C VAL A 107 -37.76 5.72 -26.24
N ALA A 108 -38.44 4.58 -26.35
CA ALA A 108 -39.78 4.43 -25.80
C ALA A 108 -39.74 4.51 -24.26
N ALA A 109 -40.75 5.15 -23.67
CA ALA A 109 -40.79 5.49 -22.24
C ALA A 109 -41.11 4.28 -21.33
N LEU A 110 -40.12 3.41 -21.14
CA LEU A 110 -40.00 2.52 -19.98
C LEU A 110 -39.03 3.15 -18.97
N GLY A 111 -39.24 2.85 -17.67
CA GLY A 111 -38.68 3.64 -16.57
C GLY A 111 -37.15 3.75 -16.58
N ALA A 112 -36.65 4.94 -16.25
CA ALA A 112 -35.21 5.28 -16.29
C ALA A 112 -34.29 4.24 -15.63
N ALA A 113 -34.76 3.61 -14.55
CA ALA A 113 -34.04 2.57 -13.82
C ALA A 113 -33.56 1.39 -14.69
N GLU A 114 -34.27 1.01 -15.76
CA GLU A 114 -33.81 -0.07 -16.66
C GLU A 114 -32.65 0.39 -17.57
N ALA A 115 -32.72 1.63 -18.06
CA ALA A 115 -31.64 2.22 -18.86
C ALA A 115 -30.40 2.50 -17.99
N GLU A 116 -30.60 2.89 -16.73
CA GLU A 116 -29.55 3.04 -15.72
C GLU A 116 -28.88 1.67 -15.41
N ASP A 117 -29.66 0.59 -15.25
CA ASP A 117 -29.14 -0.78 -15.02
C ASP A 117 -28.42 -1.37 -16.25
N GLU A 118 -28.80 -1.00 -17.48
CA GLU A 118 -28.09 -1.42 -18.69
C GLU A 118 -26.84 -0.57 -18.98
N ALA A 119 -26.83 0.73 -18.63
CA ALA A 119 -25.61 1.55 -18.63
C ALA A 119 -24.57 1.04 -17.62
N LEU A 120 -24.99 0.49 -16.48
CA LEU A 120 -24.10 -0.18 -15.53
C LEU A 120 -23.49 -1.48 -16.11
N ARG A 121 -24.22 -2.23 -16.95
CA ARG A 121 -23.67 -3.39 -17.67
C ARG A 121 -22.59 -3.01 -18.70
N ALA A 122 -22.63 -1.79 -19.24
CA ALA A 122 -21.55 -1.26 -20.08
C ALA A 122 -20.29 -0.91 -19.28
N LEU A 123 -20.43 -0.50 -18.01
CA LEU A 123 -19.31 -0.28 -17.08
C LEU A 123 -18.76 -1.59 -16.48
N PHE A 124 -19.58 -2.65 -16.43
CA PHE A 124 -19.23 -3.99 -15.92
C PHE A 124 -19.66 -5.11 -16.90
N PRO A 125 -18.92 -5.34 -18.01
CA PRO A 125 -19.14 -6.46 -18.93
C PRO A 125 -18.90 -7.83 -18.27
N MET A 126 -19.93 -8.37 -17.62
CA MET A 126 -19.89 -9.64 -16.91
C MET A 126 -20.09 -10.85 -17.82
N GLN A 127 -19.00 -11.55 -18.15
CA GLN A 127 -19.07 -12.89 -18.75
C GLN A 127 -19.04 -14.01 -17.69
N LEU A 128 -19.78 -15.10 -17.97
CA LEU A 128 -20.11 -16.13 -16.99
C LEU A 128 -19.00 -17.18 -16.82
N GLY A 129 -18.01 -16.88 -15.98
CA GLY A 129 -17.15 -17.90 -15.38
C GLY A 129 -17.90 -18.68 -14.29
N LYS A 130 -17.96 -20.02 -14.40
CA LYS A 130 -18.41 -20.89 -13.29
C LYS A 130 -17.33 -20.93 -12.19
N GLN A 131 -17.64 -20.47 -10.98
CA GLN A 131 -16.81 -20.75 -9.80
C GLN A 131 -17.48 -21.79 -8.90
N LYS A 132 -16.65 -22.63 -8.27
CA LYS A 132 -17.03 -23.42 -7.10
C LYS A 132 -16.91 -22.55 -5.85
N GLU A 133 -17.79 -22.77 -4.88
CA GLU A 133 -17.86 -21.98 -3.65
C GLU A 133 -16.54 -22.05 -2.86
N SER A 134 -16.11 -20.90 -2.32
CA SER A 134 -14.90 -20.81 -1.50
C SER A 134 -15.21 -21.01 -0.03
N LEU A 135 -14.76 -22.13 0.54
CA LEU A 135 -14.88 -22.45 1.96
C LEU A 135 -14.30 -21.33 2.86
N THR A 136 -15.13 -20.83 3.77
CA THR A 136 -14.71 -20.00 4.90
C THR A 136 -13.97 -20.85 5.93
N VAL A 137 -12.71 -20.56 6.19
CA VAL A 137 -11.91 -21.24 7.23
C VAL A 137 -11.93 -20.39 8.50
N GLU A 138 -12.84 -20.69 9.41
CA GLU A 138 -12.86 -20.08 10.74
C GLU A 138 -11.76 -20.68 11.64
N ALA A 139 -11.07 -19.82 12.38
CA ALA A 139 -10.04 -20.23 13.34
C ALA A 139 -10.68 -20.58 14.70
N GLY A 140 -11.28 -21.76 14.79
CA GLY A 140 -11.94 -22.22 16.01
C GLY A 140 -11.00 -22.36 17.22
N GLY A 141 -11.31 -21.64 18.30
CA GLY A 141 -10.61 -21.76 19.59
C GLY A 141 -10.88 -23.12 20.26
N GLY A 142 -9.89 -23.65 20.98
CA GLY A 142 -9.93 -25.02 21.50
C GLY A 142 -10.70 -25.23 22.81
N GLY A 143 -11.35 -26.39 22.94
CA GLY A 143 -11.95 -26.89 24.20
C GLY A 143 -11.61 -28.37 24.43
N LYS A 144 -11.16 -28.73 25.65
CA LYS A 144 -10.74 -30.11 25.99
C LYS A 144 -11.91 -30.97 26.49
N LYS A 145 -12.06 -32.18 25.92
CA LYS A 145 -12.59 -33.46 26.49
C LYS A 145 -12.71 -34.49 25.34
N GLY A 146 -12.52 -35.80 25.50
CA GLY A 146 -11.98 -36.58 26.63
C GLY A 146 -12.17 -38.10 26.44
N LYS A 147 -11.16 -38.91 26.83
CA LYS A 147 -11.11 -40.41 26.83
C LYS A 147 -11.16 -41.16 25.48
N LYS A 148 -10.59 -42.37 25.50
CA LYS A 148 -10.59 -43.38 24.42
C LYS A 148 -11.65 -44.46 24.71
N GLY A 149 -12.28 -45.01 23.67
CA GLY A 149 -13.05 -46.27 23.68
C GLY A 149 -12.47 -47.24 22.63
N LYS A 150 -12.80 -48.55 22.71
CA LYS A 150 -12.08 -49.59 21.92
C LYS A 150 -13.00 -50.77 21.54
N LYS A 151 -12.79 -51.31 20.33
CA LYS A 151 -13.39 -52.54 19.74
C LYS A 151 -14.88 -52.47 19.34
N GLY A 152 -15.23 -53.30 18.35
CA GLY A 152 -16.59 -53.61 17.88
C GLY A 152 -16.53 -54.17 16.45
N MET A 153 -16.81 -55.45 16.24
CA MET A 153 -16.74 -56.12 14.92
C MET A 153 -17.88 -57.13 14.74
N GLN A 154 -18.58 -57.03 13.61
CA GLN A 154 -19.44 -58.03 12.94
C GLN A 154 -19.76 -57.44 11.53
N MET A 155 -19.75 -58.14 10.38
CA MET A 155 -20.24 -59.48 9.98
C MET A 155 -21.78 -59.57 9.99
N ALA A 156 -22.51 -60.07 8.98
CA ALA A 156 -22.21 -60.49 7.59
C ALA A 156 -23.57 -60.56 6.80
N SER A 157 -23.71 -60.91 5.50
CA SER A 157 -22.75 -61.29 4.43
C SER A 157 -22.91 -60.41 3.17
N THR A 158 -23.20 -60.80 1.91
CA THR A 158 -23.64 -62.03 1.20
C THR A 158 -23.10 -62.01 -0.26
N LEU A 159 -23.22 -63.13 -1.00
CA LEU A 159 -22.86 -63.30 -2.43
C LEU A 159 -23.77 -62.51 -3.41
N GLY A 160 -23.40 -62.25 -4.67
CA GLY A 160 -22.15 -62.53 -5.40
C GLY A 160 -22.32 -62.40 -6.93
N THR A 161 -21.24 -62.64 -7.70
CA THR A 161 -21.10 -62.55 -9.20
C THR A 161 -21.41 -61.18 -9.86
N GLY A 162 -20.86 -60.82 -11.03
CA GLY A 162 -19.75 -61.40 -11.81
C GLY A 162 -19.57 -60.75 -13.20
N LEU A 163 -18.30 -60.54 -13.62
CA LEU A 163 -17.81 -59.97 -14.90
C LEU A 163 -17.90 -58.44 -15.14
N ASN A 164 -16.88 -57.94 -15.87
CA ASN A 164 -16.76 -56.58 -16.42
C ASN A 164 -17.00 -56.60 -17.95
N VAL A 165 -17.45 -55.48 -18.53
CA VAL A 165 -16.88 -54.80 -19.73
C VAL A 165 -17.25 -53.30 -19.62
N ALA A 166 -16.56 -52.41 -20.34
CA ALA A 166 -16.54 -50.96 -20.12
C ALA A 166 -17.56 -50.12 -20.93
N ALA A 167 -17.56 -48.81 -20.60
CA ALA A 167 -18.02 -47.64 -21.39
C ALA A 167 -19.45 -47.08 -21.16
N ALA A 168 -19.60 -45.83 -21.60
CA ALA A 168 -20.80 -44.95 -21.66
C ALA A 168 -21.28 -44.22 -20.37
N SER A 169 -21.18 -42.89 -20.44
CA SER A 169 -22.16 -41.86 -19.99
C SER A 169 -22.76 -41.86 -18.56
N PRO A 170 -22.50 -40.81 -17.74
CA PRO A 170 -23.34 -40.49 -16.58
C PRO A 170 -24.66 -39.81 -17.01
N THR A 171 -25.78 -40.28 -16.48
CA THR A 171 -27.13 -39.86 -16.86
C THR A 171 -27.46 -38.41 -16.50
N LEU A 172 -28.15 -37.71 -17.40
CA LEU A 172 -28.57 -36.31 -17.23
C LEU A 172 -29.80 -36.20 -16.33
N VAL A 173 -29.60 -35.81 -15.07
CA VAL A 173 -30.70 -35.51 -14.13
C VAL A 173 -31.33 -34.16 -14.47
N GLN A 174 -32.51 -34.17 -15.07
CA GLN A 174 -33.31 -32.97 -15.30
C GLN A 174 -33.95 -32.48 -13.99
N LEU A 175 -33.29 -31.54 -13.31
CA LEU A 175 -33.97 -30.68 -12.35
C LEU A 175 -34.76 -29.61 -13.11
N ARG A 176 -36.08 -29.57 -12.92
CA ARG A 176 -36.93 -28.48 -13.42
C ARG A 176 -36.63 -27.21 -12.63
N GLU A 177 -36.03 -26.21 -13.27
CA GLU A 177 -35.92 -24.87 -12.70
C GLU A 177 -37.31 -24.21 -12.65
N THR A 178 -37.75 -23.78 -11.46
CA THR A 178 -38.91 -22.92 -11.31
C THR A 178 -38.48 -21.46 -11.47
N SER A 179 -39.17 -20.72 -12.34
CA SER A 179 -38.82 -19.36 -12.72
C SER A 179 -39.11 -18.35 -11.61
N ALA A 180 -38.08 -17.95 -10.87
CA ALA A 180 -38.11 -16.82 -9.95
C ALA A 180 -37.26 -15.64 -10.48
N SER A 181 -37.69 -14.41 -10.19
CA SER A 181 -37.19 -13.16 -10.77
C SER A 181 -35.66 -12.96 -10.67
N ARG A 182 -35.01 -12.71 -11.81
CA ARG A 182 -33.62 -12.23 -11.90
C ARG A 182 -33.55 -10.75 -12.27
N SER A 183 -33.70 -9.89 -11.26
CA SER A 183 -33.51 -8.43 -11.34
C SER A 183 -32.58 -7.97 -10.22
N SER A 184 -31.41 -8.60 -10.13
CA SER A 184 -30.39 -8.30 -9.12
C SER A 184 -29.02 -8.22 -9.80
N MET A 185 -28.28 -7.13 -9.54
CA MET A 185 -26.88 -7.02 -9.94
C MET A 185 -26.10 -8.20 -9.36
N ARG A 186 -25.27 -8.84 -10.19
CA ARG A 186 -24.23 -9.74 -9.68
C ARG A 186 -23.26 -8.92 -8.84
N THR A 187 -22.93 -9.41 -7.65
CA THR A 187 -21.96 -8.76 -6.78
C THR A 187 -20.55 -8.83 -7.40
N PRO A 188 -19.78 -7.72 -7.40
CA PRO A 188 -18.39 -7.74 -7.85
C PRO A 188 -17.55 -8.62 -6.93
N LEU A 189 -16.46 -9.20 -7.46
CA LEU A 189 -15.56 -10.00 -6.64
C LEU A 189 -14.85 -9.11 -5.61
N ARG A 190 -14.68 -9.66 -4.40
CA ARG A 190 -14.07 -8.94 -3.28
C ARG A 190 -12.88 -9.69 -2.70
N LEU A 191 -11.80 -8.96 -2.42
CA LEU A 191 -10.80 -9.37 -1.44
C LEU A 191 -11.22 -8.85 -0.06
N VAL A 192 -10.96 -9.62 0.99
CA VAL A 192 -11.24 -9.24 2.38
C VAL A 192 -9.90 -9.14 3.12
N LEU A 193 -9.51 -7.93 3.48
CA LEU A 193 -8.30 -7.63 4.22
C LEU A 193 -8.67 -7.41 5.69
N SER A 194 -8.46 -8.43 6.52
CA SER A 194 -8.73 -8.37 7.96
C SER A 194 -7.41 -8.21 8.74
N ALA A 195 -7.21 -7.04 9.37
CA ALA A 195 -6.07 -6.81 10.26
C ALA A 195 -6.41 -5.88 11.43
N HIS A 196 -7.17 -4.80 11.21
CA HIS A 196 -7.58 -3.89 12.28
C HIS A 196 -8.52 -4.58 13.27
N ALA A 197 -8.35 -4.26 14.55
CA ALA A 197 -9.21 -4.71 15.66
C ALA A 197 -10.38 -3.75 15.92
N LYS A 198 -10.32 -2.52 15.36
CA LYS A 198 -11.37 -1.50 15.43
C LYS A 198 -11.70 -0.97 14.02
N THR A 199 -12.62 -0.01 13.94
CA THR A 199 -13.04 0.64 12.68
C THR A 199 -11.85 1.07 11.82
N VAL A 200 -11.85 0.70 10.52
CA VAL A 200 -10.93 1.30 9.54
C VAL A 200 -11.37 2.74 9.32
N THR A 201 -10.46 3.71 9.51
CA THR A 201 -10.75 5.15 9.41
C THR A 201 -10.31 5.73 8.08
N CYS A 202 -9.21 5.23 7.51
CA CYS A 202 -8.57 5.83 6.34
C CYS A 202 -7.87 4.79 5.46
N LEU A 203 -7.77 5.12 4.17
CA LEU A 203 -7.21 4.30 3.09
C LEU A 203 -6.33 5.17 2.20
N ALA A 204 -5.21 4.63 1.71
CA ALA A 204 -4.44 5.25 0.64
C ALA A 204 -3.87 4.19 -0.30
N LEU A 205 -4.02 4.38 -1.61
CA LEU A 205 -3.40 3.54 -2.64
C LEU A 205 -2.23 4.26 -3.32
N ASP A 206 -1.20 3.49 -3.65
CA ASP A 206 -0.12 3.85 -4.56
C ASP A 206 -0.70 4.24 -5.94
N ARG A 207 -0.08 5.22 -6.61
CA ARG A 207 -0.46 5.76 -7.95
C ARG A 207 -0.44 4.70 -9.07
N ALA A 208 0.23 3.57 -8.85
CA ALA A 208 0.23 2.37 -9.69
C ALA A 208 -0.80 1.30 -9.25
N GLY A 209 -1.39 1.43 -8.05
CA GLY A 209 -2.39 0.52 -7.48
C GLY A 209 -1.85 -0.76 -6.84
N ASN A 210 -0.53 -0.89 -6.65
CA ASN A 210 0.09 -2.12 -6.13
C ASN A 210 0.16 -2.17 -4.59
N ARG A 211 0.47 -1.05 -3.94
CA ARG A 211 0.49 -0.95 -2.47
C ARG A 211 -0.75 -0.20 -1.95
N LEU A 212 -1.26 -0.68 -0.83
CA LEU A 212 -2.35 -0.07 -0.04
C LEU A 212 -1.82 0.17 1.38
N VAL A 213 -2.18 1.29 1.99
CA VAL A 213 -2.09 1.49 3.44
C VAL A 213 -3.50 1.61 4.01
N THR A 214 -3.76 0.91 5.12
CA THR A 214 -4.98 1.06 5.92
C THR A 214 -4.62 1.59 7.30
N GLY A 215 -5.42 2.53 7.80
CA GLY A 215 -5.33 3.04 9.17
C GLY A 215 -6.66 2.93 9.89
N GLY A 216 -6.62 2.80 11.21
CA GLY A 216 -7.80 2.56 12.04
C GLY A 216 -7.83 3.33 13.35
N SER A 217 -8.98 3.22 14.04
CA SER A 217 -9.17 3.74 15.41
C SER A 217 -8.47 2.89 16.48
N ASP A 218 -7.75 1.84 16.07
CA ASP A 218 -6.78 1.10 16.87
C ASP A 218 -5.38 1.74 16.87
N SER A 219 -5.22 2.92 16.24
CA SER A 219 -3.97 3.68 16.10
C SER A 219 -2.86 2.96 15.31
N ASP A 220 -3.14 1.79 14.75
CA ASP A 220 -2.21 1.00 13.95
C ASP A 220 -2.27 1.37 12.45
N LEU A 221 -1.18 1.08 11.74
CA LEU A 221 -1.13 1.06 10.28
C LEU A 221 -0.75 -0.32 9.77
N TYR A 222 -1.48 -0.80 8.76
CA TYR A 222 -1.14 -1.99 8.00
C TYR A 222 -0.79 -1.62 6.55
N PHE A 223 0.38 -2.07 6.12
CA PHE A 223 0.88 -1.90 4.76
C PHE A 223 0.68 -3.22 4.00
N TRP A 224 0.06 -3.11 2.85
CA TRP A 224 -0.33 -4.22 1.99
C TRP A 224 0.33 -4.04 0.62
N ASP A 225 0.73 -5.13 -0.01
CA ASP A 225 1.27 -5.16 -1.36
C ASP A 225 0.61 -6.30 -2.12
N TYR A 226 -0.28 -6.00 -3.06
CA TYR A 226 -0.97 -7.02 -3.84
C TYR A 226 0.00 -7.84 -4.72
N ALA A 227 1.15 -7.26 -5.10
CA ALA A 227 2.14 -7.93 -5.93
C ALA A 227 2.97 -8.97 -5.15
N GLY A 228 3.26 -8.75 -3.87
CA GLY A 228 3.90 -9.73 -2.97
C GLY A 228 2.90 -10.70 -2.32
N MET A 229 1.72 -10.22 -1.93
CA MET A 229 0.67 -10.96 -1.21
C MET A 229 0.25 -12.27 -1.91
N THR A 230 -0.11 -13.27 -1.11
CA THR A 230 -0.74 -14.54 -1.53
C THR A 230 -2.19 -14.60 -1.04
N ARG A 231 -2.95 -15.64 -1.42
CA ARG A 231 -4.35 -15.83 -1.00
C ARG A 231 -4.58 -16.00 0.52
N GLU A 232 -3.53 -16.03 1.35
CA GLU A 232 -3.70 -15.83 2.81
C GLU A 232 -4.00 -14.36 3.21
N LEU A 233 -3.90 -13.40 2.28
CA LEU A 233 -4.25 -11.98 2.44
C LEU A 233 -3.70 -11.33 3.72
N ARG A 234 -2.41 -11.55 4.02
CA ARG A 234 -1.71 -10.91 5.15
C ARG A 234 -1.07 -9.57 4.76
N PRO A 235 -0.97 -8.59 5.68
CA PRO A 235 -0.16 -7.39 5.46
C PRO A 235 1.33 -7.75 5.43
N PHE A 236 2.14 -7.01 4.65
CA PHE A 236 3.60 -7.25 4.60
C PHE A 236 4.33 -6.55 5.75
N ARG A 237 3.75 -5.45 6.27
CA ARG A 237 4.25 -4.74 7.45
C ARG A 237 3.10 -4.21 8.28
N HIS A 238 3.30 -4.29 9.60
CA HIS A 238 2.50 -3.62 10.61
C HIS A 238 3.35 -2.51 11.25
N ILE A 239 2.73 -1.38 11.57
CA ILE A 239 3.33 -0.32 12.39
C ILE A 239 2.32 0.03 13.49
N ALA A 240 2.64 -0.34 14.73
CA ALA A 240 1.88 0.11 15.88
C ALA A 240 2.18 1.59 16.16
N GLU A 241 1.15 2.36 16.54
CA GLU A 241 1.28 3.70 17.12
C GLU A 241 2.28 4.68 16.42
N PRO A 242 2.24 4.90 15.09
CA PRO A 242 3.18 5.81 14.41
C PRO A 242 3.07 7.28 14.88
N LEU A 243 1.89 7.63 15.43
CA LEU A 243 1.55 8.91 16.04
C LEU A 243 1.54 8.85 17.59
N GLY A 244 1.93 7.72 18.20
CA GLY A 244 1.48 7.30 19.54
C GLY A 244 0.06 6.72 19.50
N ALA A 245 -0.54 6.48 20.67
CA ALA A 245 -1.89 5.95 20.88
C ALA A 245 -3.07 6.85 20.41
N TYR A 246 -2.84 7.70 19.40
CA TYR A 246 -3.85 8.52 18.75
C TYR A 246 -4.35 7.83 17.48
N GLN A 247 -5.66 7.73 17.31
CA GLN A 247 -6.26 7.19 16.08
C GLN A 247 -5.73 7.90 14.83
N VAL A 248 -5.49 7.12 13.77
CA VAL A 248 -5.18 7.68 12.44
C VAL A 248 -6.48 8.17 11.81
N ARG A 249 -6.44 9.31 11.11
CA ARG A 249 -7.60 9.89 10.40
C ARG A 249 -7.37 10.09 8.91
N SER A 250 -6.13 10.33 8.49
CA SER A 250 -5.82 10.61 7.09
C SER A 250 -4.45 10.08 6.71
N ILE A 251 -4.37 9.47 5.54
CA ILE A 251 -3.16 8.92 4.96
C ILE A 251 -3.11 9.39 3.51
N SER A 252 -1.94 9.84 3.05
CA SER A 252 -1.75 10.28 1.66
C SER A 252 -0.39 9.84 1.14
N TYR A 253 -0.36 9.25 -0.06
CA TYR A 253 0.88 8.99 -0.79
C TYR A 253 1.36 10.26 -1.50
N SER A 254 2.68 10.49 -1.45
CA SER A 254 3.37 11.45 -2.32
C SER A 254 3.18 11.09 -3.81
N PRO A 255 3.30 12.05 -4.76
CA PRO A 255 3.16 11.79 -6.19
C PRO A 255 4.04 10.64 -6.72
N ASN A 256 5.29 10.57 -6.24
CA ASN A 256 6.26 9.54 -6.58
C ASN A 256 6.01 8.20 -5.86
N CYS A 257 5.07 8.16 -4.91
CA CYS A 257 4.72 7.03 -4.06
C CYS A 257 5.89 6.45 -3.23
N ASP A 258 6.90 7.29 -2.98
CA ASP A 258 8.09 7.02 -2.15
C ASP A 258 7.85 7.34 -0.66
N ARG A 259 7.04 8.36 -0.38
CA ARG A 259 6.68 8.81 0.98
C ARG A 259 5.18 8.72 1.21
N VAL A 260 4.81 8.45 2.46
CA VAL A 260 3.42 8.44 2.98
C VAL A 260 3.32 9.46 4.10
N ALA A 261 2.38 10.39 4.00
CA ALA A 261 2.03 11.29 5.11
C ALA A 261 0.90 10.67 5.92
N VAL A 262 1.00 10.75 7.25
CA VAL A 262 0.07 10.18 8.21
C VAL A 262 -0.36 11.27 9.18
N ALA A 263 -1.67 11.53 9.24
CA ALA A 263 -2.31 12.43 10.18
C ALA A 263 -3.42 11.71 10.95
N GLY A 264 -3.68 12.19 12.17
CA GLY A 264 -4.62 11.58 13.10
C GLY A 264 -4.89 12.53 14.26
N SER A 265 -5.40 12.00 15.37
CA SER A 265 -5.75 12.84 16.52
C SER A 265 -4.54 13.48 17.25
N SER A 266 -3.30 13.29 16.78
CA SER A 266 -2.13 14.06 17.19
C SER A 266 -2.09 15.46 16.53
N ASN A 267 -1.37 16.40 17.14
CA ASN A 267 -1.05 17.70 16.54
C ASN A 267 0.28 17.70 15.75
N GLN A 268 0.96 16.56 15.69
CA GLN A 268 2.16 16.35 14.89
C GLN A 268 1.91 15.21 13.90
N PRO A 269 1.64 15.52 12.61
CA PRO A 269 1.63 14.51 11.56
C PRO A 269 3.04 13.98 11.30
N VAL A 270 3.10 12.78 10.74
CA VAL A 270 4.32 11.98 10.59
C VAL A 270 4.50 11.58 9.13
N ILE A 271 5.74 11.56 8.67
CA ILE A 271 6.10 11.09 7.33
C ILE A 271 6.80 9.74 7.45
N LEU A 272 6.29 8.78 6.69
CA LEU A 272 6.84 7.44 6.56
C LEU A 272 7.45 7.24 5.16
N ASP A 273 8.48 6.43 5.11
CA ASP A 273 9.02 5.72 3.94
C ASP A 273 7.94 4.78 3.36
N ARG A 274 7.98 4.49 2.06
CA ARG A 274 7.13 3.50 1.37
C ARG A 274 7.16 2.13 2.05
N ASP A 275 8.30 1.75 2.62
CA ASP A 275 8.51 0.53 3.39
C ASP A 275 8.17 0.66 4.89
N GLY A 276 7.62 1.79 5.33
CA GLY A 276 7.09 1.99 6.68
C GLY A 276 8.14 2.31 7.76
N ARG A 277 9.29 2.89 7.38
CA ARG A 277 10.21 3.55 8.32
C ARG A 277 9.72 4.98 8.61
N LYS A 278 9.91 5.48 9.83
CA LYS A 278 9.59 6.88 10.17
C LYS A 278 10.73 7.80 9.72
N LEU A 279 10.43 8.69 8.78
CA LEU A 279 11.38 9.65 8.22
C LEU A 279 11.32 11.00 8.94
N ALA A 280 10.11 11.47 9.26
CA ALA A 280 9.91 12.79 9.84
C ALA A 280 8.76 12.82 10.86
N THR A 281 8.81 13.79 11.77
CA THR A 281 7.66 14.25 12.55
C THR A 281 7.60 15.77 12.37
N MET A 282 6.44 16.32 12.02
CA MET A 282 6.32 17.77 11.83
C MET A 282 6.48 18.52 13.16
N MET A 283 6.87 19.80 13.10
CA MET A 283 6.96 20.65 14.29
C MET A 283 5.62 20.78 15.00
N LYS A 284 5.65 20.76 16.34
CA LYS A 284 4.51 21.05 17.20
C LYS A 284 4.26 22.56 17.26
N GLY A 285 2.99 22.97 17.22
CA GLY A 285 2.61 24.37 17.50
C GLY A 285 2.70 24.70 19.00
N ASP A 286 3.06 25.96 19.29
CA ASP A 286 2.88 26.50 20.65
C ASP A 286 1.38 26.76 20.89
N MET A 287 0.86 26.19 21.97
CA MET A 287 -0.55 26.25 22.35
C MET A 287 -0.95 27.60 22.95
N TYR A 288 0.01 28.39 23.47
CA TYR A 288 -0.27 29.65 24.17
C TYR A 288 -0.35 30.86 23.22
N ILE A 289 0.16 30.73 22.00
CA ILE A 289 0.08 31.77 20.98
C ILE A 289 -1.33 31.82 20.38
N ARG A 290 -2.02 32.96 20.52
CA ARG A 290 -3.38 33.16 19.99
C ARG A 290 -3.43 33.27 18.47
N ASP A 291 -2.42 33.87 17.84
CA ASP A 291 -2.32 33.97 16.38
C ASP A 291 -1.56 32.76 15.80
N MET A 292 -2.31 31.91 15.10
CA MET A 292 -1.81 30.69 14.49
C MET A 292 -0.74 30.91 13.40
N ARG A 293 -0.55 32.15 12.93
CA ARG A 293 0.53 32.54 12.01
C ARG A 293 1.91 32.41 12.65
N HIS A 294 2.03 32.76 13.93
CA HIS A 294 3.30 32.76 14.65
C HIS A 294 3.63 31.40 15.28
N THR A 295 2.71 30.42 15.27
CA THR A 295 3.02 29.03 15.63
C THR A 295 3.73 28.33 14.46
N ARG A 296 4.76 27.54 14.77
CA ARG A 296 5.56 26.76 13.79
C ARG A 296 4.93 25.43 13.36
N GLY A 297 3.68 25.19 13.76
CA GLY A 297 2.96 23.95 13.49
C GLY A 297 1.59 23.92 14.14
N HIS A 298 0.90 22.78 14.00
CA HIS A 298 -0.46 22.63 14.51
C HIS A 298 -0.50 22.56 16.03
N VAL A 299 -1.54 23.17 16.59
CA VAL A 299 -1.78 23.21 18.04
C VAL A 299 -2.69 22.06 18.47
N ALA A 300 -3.72 21.76 17.66
CA ALA A 300 -4.73 20.74 17.92
C ALA A 300 -4.67 19.58 16.92
N ALA A 301 -5.53 18.59 17.14
CA ALA A 301 -5.59 17.33 16.40
C ALA A 301 -5.77 17.52 14.88
N CYS A 302 -4.98 16.80 14.08
CA CYS A 302 -4.97 16.91 12.62
C CYS A 302 -6.10 16.09 11.98
N THR A 303 -6.86 16.67 11.06
CA THR A 303 -8.03 16.04 10.43
C THR A 303 -7.69 15.43 9.08
N ALA A 304 -6.96 16.15 8.23
CA ALA A 304 -6.51 15.69 6.92
C ALA A 304 -5.01 15.93 6.70
N ALA A 305 -4.37 15.07 5.90
CA ALA A 305 -3.08 15.32 5.27
C ALA A 305 -3.15 14.92 3.80
N ALA A 306 -2.73 15.79 2.90
CA ALA A 306 -2.77 15.57 1.47
C ALA A 306 -1.50 16.13 0.81
N TRP A 307 -0.78 15.29 0.06
CA TRP A 307 0.33 15.77 -0.77
C TRP A 307 -0.19 16.56 -1.95
N HIS A 308 0.57 17.56 -2.37
CA HIS A 308 0.38 18.25 -3.65
C HIS A 308 0.49 17.21 -4.79
N PRO A 309 -0.39 17.22 -5.83
CA PRO A 309 -0.43 16.15 -6.83
C PRO A 309 0.77 16.06 -7.77
N SER A 310 1.62 17.10 -7.84
CA SER A 310 2.75 17.20 -8.77
C SER A 310 4.10 17.42 -8.08
N GLU A 311 4.20 18.36 -7.13
CA GLU A 311 5.43 18.54 -6.33
C GLU A 311 5.50 17.49 -5.21
N HIS A 312 6.60 16.73 -5.16
CA HIS A 312 6.81 15.67 -4.17
C HIS A 312 7.34 16.15 -2.81
N GLU A 313 7.55 17.46 -2.67
CA GLU A 313 8.02 18.11 -1.45
C GLU A 313 6.90 18.88 -0.73
N THR A 314 5.83 19.27 -1.43
CA THR A 314 4.76 20.11 -0.85
C THR A 314 3.65 19.25 -0.24
N LEU A 315 3.41 19.40 1.07
CA LEU A 315 2.34 18.73 1.83
C LEU A 315 1.39 19.76 2.43
N ALA A 316 0.08 19.53 2.32
CA ALA A 316 -0.94 20.26 3.08
C ALA A 316 -1.45 19.41 4.25
N THR A 317 -1.65 20.05 5.42
CA THR A 317 -2.29 19.42 6.59
C THR A 317 -3.37 20.33 7.17
N ALA A 318 -4.49 19.75 7.59
CA ALA A 318 -5.61 20.43 8.22
C ALA A 318 -5.77 20.02 9.68
N SER A 319 -6.29 20.92 10.52
CA SER A 319 -6.47 20.69 11.96
C SER A 319 -7.74 21.32 12.53
N GLU A 320 -8.20 20.75 13.64
CA GLU A 320 -9.20 21.34 14.53
C GLU A 320 -8.78 22.70 15.10
N ASP A 321 -7.49 23.05 15.03
CA ASP A 321 -7.00 24.40 15.38
C ASP A 321 -7.51 25.51 14.44
N GLY A 322 -8.23 25.14 13.37
CA GLY A 322 -8.83 26.03 12.39
C GLY A 322 -7.87 26.52 11.32
N THR A 323 -6.74 25.82 11.13
CA THR A 323 -5.77 26.10 10.07
C THR A 323 -5.58 24.95 9.09
N VAL A 324 -5.26 25.32 7.85
CA VAL A 324 -4.60 24.45 6.88
C VAL A 324 -3.19 25.00 6.67
N ARG A 325 -2.18 24.17 6.87
CA ARG A 325 -0.76 24.54 6.77
C ARG A 325 -0.13 23.89 5.54
N LEU A 326 0.74 24.64 4.87
CA LEU A 326 1.64 24.11 3.86
C LEU A 326 3.01 23.86 4.46
N TRP A 327 3.55 22.69 4.14
CA TRP A 327 4.88 22.25 4.53
C TRP A 327 5.71 21.97 3.29
N ASP A 328 6.88 22.57 3.22
CA ASP A 328 7.95 22.11 2.33
C ASP A 328 8.72 21.00 3.05
N VAL A 329 8.79 19.84 2.41
CA VAL A 329 9.36 18.59 2.94
C VAL A 329 10.65 18.27 2.19
N GLU A 330 11.66 19.10 2.40
CA GLU A 330 12.99 18.87 1.86
C GLU A 330 13.61 17.62 2.48
N VAL A 331 14.13 16.73 1.64
CA VAL A 331 15.08 15.70 2.06
C VAL A 331 16.48 16.29 1.92
N ALA A 332 17.03 16.76 3.04
CA ALA A 332 18.46 16.98 3.09
C ALA A 332 19.15 15.61 3.12
N ALA A 333 19.89 15.30 2.03
CA ALA A 333 20.91 14.26 2.10
C ALA A 333 21.84 14.58 3.29
N ALA A 334 22.05 13.61 4.17
CA ALA A 334 22.65 13.87 5.48
C ALA A 334 24.02 14.54 5.36
N ARG A 335 24.17 15.73 5.95
CA ARG A 335 25.48 16.40 6.12
C ARG A 335 26.24 15.76 7.28
N GLY A 336 26.59 14.48 7.11
CA GLY A 336 27.25 13.62 8.09
C GLY A 336 27.27 12.17 7.61
N ASN A 337 28.12 11.34 8.23
CA ASN A 337 28.35 9.96 7.76
C ASN A 337 27.16 9.00 7.99
N ASP A 338 26.15 9.39 8.79
CA ASP A 338 24.98 8.58 9.11
C ASP A 338 23.91 8.60 7.99
N ALA A 339 24.28 8.01 6.85
CA ALA A 339 23.43 7.84 5.66
C ALA A 339 22.14 7.00 5.90
N SER A 340 21.96 6.46 7.11
CA SER A 340 20.75 5.79 7.57
C SER A 340 19.66 6.76 8.09
N SER A 341 20.02 8.01 8.39
CA SER A 341 19.12 9.04 8.93
C SER A 341 18.80 10.11 7.89
N LEU A 342 17.61 10.00 7.29
CA LEU A 342 17.15 10.96 6.30
C LEU A 342 16.64 12.23 7.00
N ASN A 343 17.45 13.28 7.05
CA ASN A 343 17.12 14.53 7.75
C ASN A 343 16.07 15.34 6.96
N VAL A 344 14.81 14.95 7.11
CA VAL A 344 13.66 15.69 6.59
C VAL A 344 13.44 16.95 7.42
N GLN A 345 13.79 18.11 6.85
CA GLN A 345 13.46 19.40 7.45
C GLN A 345 12.08 19.84 6.95
N SER A 346 11.12 19.99 7.87
CA SER A 346 9.77 20.46 7.57
C SER A 346 9.67 21.98 7.75
N GLY A 347 9.74 22.71 6.62
CA GLY A 347 9.55 24.16 6.61
C GLY A 347 8.07 24.52 6.50
N GLN A 348 7.56 25.40 7.37
CA GLN A 348 6.20 25.94 7.25
C GLN A 348 6.17 27.06 6.20
N ARG A 349 5.52 26.82 5.05
CA ARG A 349 5.46 27.73 3.89
C ARG A 349 4.28 28.70 3.94
N ALA A 350 3.12 28.25 4.40
CA ALA A 350 1.92 29.09 4.51
C ALA A 350 0.96 28.58 5.59
N VAL A 351 0.09 29.48 6.08
CA VAL A 351 -0.98 29.16 7.03
C VAL A 351 -2.27 29.81 6.56
N TYR A 352 -3.21 29.00 6.06
CA TYR A 352 -4.59 29.41 5.80
C TYR A 352 -5.40 29.28 7.08
N VAL A 353 -6.20 30.29 7.42
CA VAL A 353 -7.00 30.31 8.66
C VAL A 353 -8.48 30.37 8.29
N LEU A 354 -9.19 29.26 8.55
CA LEU A 354 -10.63 29.16 8.29
C LEU A 354 -11.38 30.06 9.26
N ARG A 355 -12.30 30.85 8.71
CA ARG A 355 -13.20 31.72 9.47
C ARG A 355 -14.62 31.58 8.95
N ASP A 356 -15.62 31.69 9.82
CA ASP A 356 -17.04 31.72 9.46
C ASP A 356 -17.43 33.04 8.75
N ALA A 357 -18.73 33.22 8.48
CA ALA A 357 -19.26 34.47 7.92
C ALA A 357 -19.14 35.70 8.84
N LYS A 358 -18.92 35.50 10.16
CA LYS A 358 -18.71 36.56 11.17
C LYS A 358 -17.23 36.87 11.42
N GLY A 359 -16.31 36.15 10.78
CA GLY A 359 -14.87 36.28 10.98
C GLY A 359 -14.30 35.46 12.15
N VAL A 360 -15.11 34.65 12.84
CA VAL A 360 -14.72 33.78 13.94
C VAL A 360 -14.03 32.53 13.39
N LYS A 361 -12.92 32.10 14.00
CA LYS A 361 -12.14 30.94 13.55
C LYS A 361 -12.92 29.63 13.71
N THR A 362 -12.96 28.79 12.67
CA THR A 362 -13.71 27.53 12.66
C THR A 362 -12.80 26.30 12.51
N PRO A 363 -13.04 25.17 13.24
CA PRO A 363 -12.28 23.93 13.07
C PRO A 363 -12.38 23.38 11.64
N CYS A 364 -11.27 22.89 11.07
CA CYS A 364 -11.25 22.32 9.73
C CYS A 364 -11.51 20.80 9.78
N THR A 365 -12.59 20.30 9.16
CA THR A 365 -12.97 18.87 9.21
C THR A 365 -12.31 18.04 8.11
N ALA A 366 -12.14 18.62 6.92
CA ALA A 366 -11.50 17.98 5.77
C ALA A 366 -10.77 19.01 4.91
N ALA A 367 -9.74 18.59 4.16
CA ALA A 367 -9.08 19.41 3.16
C ALA A 367 -8.58 18.55 1.99
N SER A 368 -8.54 19.12 0.78
CA SER A 368 -8.26 18.38 -0.46
C SER A 368 -7.66 19.28 -1.54
N TRP A 369 -6.54 18.88 -2.12
CA TRP A 369 -5.88 19.60 -3.23
C TRP A 369 -6.65 19.48 -4.53
N ALA A 370 -6.71 20.57 -5.29
CA ALA A 370 -7.11 20.53 -6.69
C ALA A 370 -6.18 19.60 -7.51
N PRO A 371 -6.68 18.85 -8.50
CA PRO A 371 -5.89 17.87 -9.26
C PRO A 371 -4.72 18.45 -10.06
N ASP A 372 -4.76 19.75 -10.35
CA ASP A 372 -3.71 20.53 -11.01
C ASP A 372 -2.68 21.11 -10.02
N GLY A 373 -3.00 21.15 -8.73
CA GLY A 373 -2.20 21.76 -7.67
C GLY A 373 -2.46 23.25 -7.43
N SER A 374 -3.32 23.91 -8.22
CA SER A 374 -3.47 25.38 -8.16
C SER A 374 -4.20 25.88 -6.92
N ALA A 375 -4.96 25.02 -6.25
CA ALA A 375 -5.78 25.41 -5.10
C ALA A 375 -5.99 24.29 -4.08
N ILE A 376 -6.44 24.68 -2.88
CA ILE A 376 -6.94 23.76 -1.84
C ILE A 376 -8.40 24.09 -1.52
N LEU A 377 -9.23 23.07 -1.40
CA LEU A 377 -10.51 23.15 -0.69
C LEU A 377 -10.31 22.78 0.77
N SER A 378 -10.93 23.53 1.67
CA SER A 378 -11.02 23.21 3.10
C SER A 378 -12.46 23.31 3.58
N ALA A 379 -12.95 22.32 4.32
CA ALA A 379 -14.24 22.33 4.96
C ALA A 379 -14.14 22.75 6.43
N GLY A 380 -15.00 23.68 6.85
CA GLY A 380 -15.17 24.10 8.23
C GLY A 380 -16.36 23.41 8.90
N ARG A 381 -16.25 23.19 10.21
CA ARG A 381 -17.34 22.64 11.06
C ARG A 381 -18.55 23.58 11.22
N ASP A 382 -18.46 24.80 10.68
CA ASP A 382 -19.60 25.70 10.48
C ASP A 382 -20.48 25.32 9.29
N GLY A 383 -20.13 24.24 8.56
CA GLY A 383 -20.81 23.85 7.32
C GLY A 383 -20.33 24.64 6.10
N SER A 384 -19.22 25.38 6.20
CA SER A 384 -18.65 26.13 5.08
C SER A 384 -17.59 25.34 4.31
N ILE A 385 -17.47 25.59 3.00
CA ILE A 385 -16.36 25.10 2.16
C ILE A 385 -15.65 26.31 1.58
N GLN A 386 -14.33 26.38 1.77
CA GLN A 386 -13.51 27.56 1.45
C GLN A 386 -12.41 27.15 0.46
N LEU A 387 -12.27 27.89 -0.63
CA LEU A 387 -11.30 27.67 -1.71
C LEU A 387 -10.13 28.64 -1.58
N TRP A 388 -8.92 28.09 -1.51
CA TRP A 388 -7.67 28.83 -1.37
C TRP A 388 -6.86 28.66 -2.65
N GLU A 389 -6.96 29.62 -3.57
CA GLU A 389 -6.16 29.65 -4.80
C GLU A 389 -4.72 30.07 -4.47
N MET A 390 -3.76 29.24 -4.87
CA MET A 390 -2.34 29.53 -4.75
C MET A 390 -1.91 30.40 -5.92
N ARG A 391 -2.05 31.71 -5.75
CA ARG A 391 -1.51 32.67 -6.71
C ARG A 391 0.00 32.50 -6.83
N ALA A 392 0.41 31.82 -7.89
CA ALA A 392 1.77 31.80 -8.35
C ALA A 392 2.20 33.23 -8.74
N LYS A 393 2.77 33.97 -7.77
CA LYS A 393 3.85 34.89 -8.13
C LYS A 393 4.88 34.05 -8.89
N PRO A 394 5.30 34.45 -10.10
CA PRO A 394 6.12 33.60 -10.94
C PRO A 394 7.38 33.18 -10.18
N TYR A 395 7.59 31.87 -10.10
CA TYR A 395 8.71 31.25 -9.41
C TYR A 395 10.02 31.69 -10.08
N GLN A 396 10.69 32.68 -9.49
CA GLN A 396 12.11 32.89 -9.79
C GLN A 396 12.87 31.67 -9.23
N PRO A 397 13.60 30.91 -10.07
CA PRO A 397 14.25 29.69 -9.62
C PRO A 397 15.26 30.01 -8.52
N VAL A 398 15.18 29.26 -7.41
CA VAL A 398 15.95 29.48 -6.18
C VAL A 398 17.39 28.96 -6.32
N GLN A 399 18.07 29.38 -7.40
CA GLN A 399 19.41 28.94 -7.77
C GLN A 399 20.49 30.03 -7.58
N LEU A 400 20.08 31.29 -7.34
CA LEU A 400 20.99 32.36 -6.89
C LEU A 400 20.77 32.79 -5.42
N ALA A 401 19.64 32.43 -4.79
CA ALA A 401 19.31 32.84 -3.43
C ALA A 401 20.02 32.02 -2.32
N MET A 402 21.06 31.24 -2.63
CA MET A 402 21.83 30.46 -1.65
C MET A 402 22.77 31.31 -0.76
N ARG A 403 22.70 32.65 -0.80
CA ARG A 403 23.60 33.53 -0.06
C ARG A 403 22.85 34.62 0.73
N ALA A 404 22.66 34.34 2.02
CA ALA A 404 22.38 35.30 3.10
C ALA A 404 20.99 35.99 3.15
N THR A 405 19.89 35.22 3.11
CA THR A 405 18.61 35.64 3.75
C THR A 405 18.12 34.55 4.72
N PRO A 406 17.59 34.91 5.91
CA PRO A 406 17.09 33.92 6.88
C PRO A 406 15.80 33.27 6.39
N ARG A 407 15.72 31.94 6.52
CA ARG A 407 14.70 31.08 5.87
C ARG A 407 13.31 31.10 6.56
N SER A 408 12.93 32.22 7.19
CA SER A 408 11.79 32.27 8.14
C SER A 408 10.69 33.30 7.84
N GLU A 409 10.87 34.22 6.88
CA GLU A 409 9.96 35.37 6.71
C GLU A 409 8.94 35.25 5.56
N TYR A 410 9.00 34.19 4.74
CA TYR A 410 8.14 34.05 3.57
C TYR A 410 6.79 33.34 3.83
N ILE A 411 6.16 33.58 4.99
CA ILE A 411 4.80 33.11 5.27
C ILE A 411 3.81 33.95 4.45
N ALA A 412 3.30 33.37 3.36
CA ALA A 412 2.32 34.04 2.51
C ALA A 412 0.96 34.20 3.22
N ASP A 413 0.63 35.42 3.67
CA ASP A 413 -0.64 35.71 4.35
C ASP A 413 -1.83 35.76 3.38
N ILE A 414 -2.48 34.62 3.21
CA ILE A 414 -3.79 34.51 2.55
C ILE A 414 -4.86 34.47 3.64
N SER A 415 -5.14 35.65 4.20
CA SER A 415 -6.06 35.87 5.33
C SER A 415 -7.55 35.63 5.01
N LYS A 416 -7.91 35.62 3.73
CA LYS A 416 -9.26 35.42 3.19
C LYS A 416 -9.20 34.37 2.08
N PRO A 417 -10.18 33.45 1.98
CA PRO A 417 -10.26 32.52 0.85
C PRO A 417 -10.58 33.27 -0.44
N THR A 418 -10.22 32.69 -1.58
CA THR A 418 -10.51 33.23 -2.91
C THR A 418 -12.02 33.21 -3.19
N SER A 419 -12.70 32.16 -2.74
CA SER A 419 -14.15 32.02 -2.76
C SER A 419 -14.61 31.04 -1.67
N ALA A 420 -15.86 31.11 -1.21
CA ALA A 420 -16.35 30.27 -0.11
C ALA A 420 -17.87 30.05 -0.12
N ALA A 421 -18.28 28.78 -0.20
CA ALA A 421 -19.64 28.33 0.05
C ALA A 421 -19.94 28.43 1.55
N ARG A 422 -20.73 29.41 2.00
CA ARG A 422 -20.93 29.68 3.44
C ARG A 422 -21.96 28.80 4.14
N ALA A 423 -22.87 28.18 3.40
CA ALA A 423 -23.88 27.26 3.91
C ALA A 423 -23.89 25.98 3.06
N ALA A 424 -22.73 25.34 2.91
CA ALA A 424 -22.57 24.15 2.07
C ALA A 424 -23.24 22.92 2.70
N HIS A 425 -23.16 22.77 4.02
CA HIS A 425 -23.80 21.71 4.81
C HIS A 425 -24.39 22.28 6.10
N ALA A 426 -25.09 21.45 6.89
CA ALA A 426 -25.64 21.88 8.18
C ALA A 426 -24.53 22.31 9.15
N ALA A 427 -24.73 23.42 9.87
CA ALA A 427 -23.73 23.95 10.80
C ALA A 427 -23.61 23.07 12.06
N GLY A 428 -22.38 22.68 12.43
CA GLY A 428 -22.09 21.78 13.54
C GLY A 428 -21.92 20.31 13.14
N GLU A 429 -22.41 19.92 11.97
CA GLU A 429 -22.15 18.63 11.34
C GLU A 429 -20.77 18.62 10.66
N ASP A 430 -20.12 17.46 10.63
CA ASP A 430 -18.79 17.34 10.05
C ASP A 430 -18.90 17.05 8.54
N ILE A 431 -18.21 17.84 7.72
CA ILE A 431 -18.01 17.51 6.30
C ILE A 431 -16.89 16.48 6.25
N SER A 432 -17.25 15.22 5.98
CA SER A 432 -16.42 14.03 6.12
C SER A 432 -15.49 13.77 4.94
N SER A 433 -15.84 14.30 3.76
CA SER A 433 -15.06 14.07 2.54
C SER A 433 -15.21 15.21 1.54
N LEU A 434 -14.09 15.57 0.91
CA LEU A 434 -13.97 16.48 -0.23
C LEU A 434 -13.14 15.78 -1.31
N THR A 435 -13.81 15.27 -2.34
CA THR A 435 -13.17 14.63 -3.50
C THR A 435 -13.31 15.52 -4.73
N TRP A 436 -12.26 15.59 -5.54
CA TRP A 436 -12.24 16.37 -6.78
C TRP A 436 -12.49 15.48 -7.98
N ARG A 437 -13.30 15.96 -8.93
CA ARG A 437 -13.38 15.34 -10.25
C ARG A 437 -12.09 15.62 -11.00
N ARG A 438 -11.72 14.70 -11.90
CA ARG A 438 -10.55 14.74 -12.78
C ARG A 438 -10.43 15.99 -13.69
N ASP A 439 -11.44 16.86 -13.73
CA ASP A 439 -11.46 18.09 -14.51
C ASP A 439 -10.85 19.31 -13.79
N GLY A 440 -10.65 19.25 -12.46
CA GLY A 440 -10.19 20.38 -11.65
C GLY A 440 -11.19 21.53 -11.51
N VAL A 441 -12.46 21.31 -11.88
CA VAL A 441 -13.54 22.31 -11.86
C VAL A 441 -14.70 21.83 -11.00
N THR A 442 -15.06 20.54 -11.11
CA THR A 442 -16.14 19.94 -10.33
C THR A 442 -15.57 19.25 -9.09
N PHE A 443 -16.24 19.34 -7.96
CA PHE A 443 -15.95 18.51 -6.78
C PHE A 443 -17.22 18.05 -6.09
N ALA A 444 -17.09 17.04 -5.23
CA ALA A 444 -18.16 16.52 -4.40
C ALA A 444 -17.84 16.71 -2.91
N SER A 445 -18.86 17.07 -2.12
CA SER A 445 -18.81 17.10 -0.66
C SER A 445 -19.79 16.10 -0.06
N ARG A 446 -19.33 15.38 0.98
CA ARG A 446 -20.17 14.50 1.82
C ARG A 446 -20.05 14.94 3.28
N SER A 447 -21.15 14.85 4.02
CA SER A 447 -21.20 15.20 5.44
C SER A 447 -22.06 14.21 6.25
N THR A 448 -21.93 14.26 7.57
CA THR A 448 -22.79 13.59 8.55
C THR A 448 -24.24 14.09 8.54
N ASP A 449 -24.52 15.26 7.94
CA ASP A 449 -25.88 15.73 7.62
C ASP A 449 -26.64 14.84 6.62
N GLY A 450 -25.98 13.82 6.09
CA GLY A 450 -26.55 12.81 5.22
C GLY A 450 -26.74 13.26 3.76
N CYS A 451 -26.15 14.40 3.39
CA CYS A 451 -26.19 14.93 2.02
C CYS A 451 -24.90 14.66 1.26
N LEU A 452 -25.04 14.31 -0.03
CA LEU A 452 -23.99 14.37 -1.04
C LEU A 452 -24.29 15.57 -1.95
N LYS A 453 -23.31 16.45 -2.18
CA LYS A 453 -23.50 17.67 -3.02
C LYS A 453 -22.38 17.82 -4.04
N LEU A 454 -22.73 18.25 -5.25
CA LEU A 454 -21.80 18.59 -6.33
C LEU A 454 -21.65 20.10 -6.47
N TRP A 455 -20.45 20.56 -6.78
CA TRP A 455 -20.09 21.98 -6.82
C TRP A 455 -19.18 22.30 -8.03
N ASP A 456 -19.28 23.53 -8.55
CA ASP A 456 -18.34 24.12 -9.51
C ASP A 456 -17.47 25.16 -8.77
N THR A 457 -16.15 25.08 -8.87
CA THR A 457 -15.22 26.06 -8.25
C THR A 457 -15.43 27.48 -8.75
N ARG A 458 -15.97 27.65 -9.97
CA ARG A 458 -16.27 28.94 -10.61
C ARG A 458 -17.53 29.60 -10.04
N ARG A 459 -18.39 28.83 -9.36
CA ARG A 459 -19.63 29.31 -8.73
C ARG A 459 -19.92 28.51 -7.45
N LEU A 460 -19.19 28.87 -6.39
CA LEU A 460 -19.30 28.24 -5.07
C LEU A 460 -20.50 28.69 -4.24
N ASP A 461 -21.29 29.66 -4.70
CA ASP A 461 -22.41 30.22 -3.91
C ASP A 461 -23.56 29.21 -3.70
N ALA A 462 -23.71 28.24 -4.60
CA ALA A 462 -24.74 27.21 -4.56
C ALA A 462 -24.25 25.89 -5.20
N PRO A 463 -24.72 24.71 -4.73
CA PRO A 463 -24.37 23.44 -5.34
C PRO A 463 -25.04 23.28 -6.72
N LEU A 464 -24.37 22.58 -7.63
CA LEU A 464 -24.92 22.17 -8.93
C LEU A 464 -26.08 21.18 -8.76
N ALA A 465 -25.94 20.26 -7.81
CA ALA A 465 -26.93 19.26 -7.44
C ALA A 465 -26.70 18.81 -5.99
N ALA A 466 -27.77 18.39 -5.31
CA ALA A 466 -27.74 17.89 -3.94
C ALA A 466 -28.66 16.67 -3.81
N TRP A 467 -28.20 15.65 -3.08
CA TRP A 467 -28.94 14.42 -2.79
C TRP A 467 -28.88 14.12 -1.29
N GLY A 468 -30.04 13.88 -0.66
CA GLY A 468 -30.18 13.56 0.76
C GLY A 468 -30.40 12.06 1.04
N ASP A 469 -30.85 11.72 2.24
CA ASP A 469 -31.17 10.33 2.63
C ASP A 469 -30.01 9.33 2.44
N LEU A 470 -28.77 9.80 2.66
CA LEU A 470 -27.57 8.97 2.69
C LEU A 470 -27.00 8.98 4.12
N PRO A 471 -27.40 8.07 5.02
CA PRO A 471 -26.95 8.12 6.40
C PRO A 471 -25.42 7.99 6.51
N ALA A 472 -24.79 8.91 7.24
CA ALA A 472 -23.37 8.91 7.61
C ALA A 472 -23.25 9.09 9.12
N LEU A 473 -22.93 8.02 9.85
CA LEU A 473 -22.90 8.00 11.32
C LEU A 473 -21.49 8.22 11.88
N LEU A 474 -20.50 8.31 11.00
CA LEU A 474 -19.09 8.44 11.33
C LEU A 474 -18.49 9.57 10.47
N PRO A 475 -17.71 10.49 11.04
CA PRO A 475 -17.17 11.67 10.34
C PRO A 475 -16.09 11.34 9.31
N MET A 476 -15.88 10.05 9.03
CA MET A 476 -14.89 9.51 8.09
C MET A 476 -15.55 8.79 6.90
N THR A 477 -16.88 8.90 6.74
CA THR A 477 -17.61 8.32 5.59
C THR A 477 -17.21 9.02 4.28
N GLY A 478 -16.61 8.26 3.37
CA GLY A 478 -16.05 8.77 2.11
C GLY A 478 -17.04 8.89 0.94
N CYS A 479 -16.68 9.76 -0.02
CA CYS A 479 -17.18 9.75 -1.39
C CYS A 479 -16.00 9.86 -2.35
N ASP A 480 -16.10 9.24 -3.53
CA ASP A 480 -15.06 9.36 -4.57
C ASP A 480 -15.65 9.31 -5.99
N PHE A 481 -14.93 9.87 -6.97
CA PHE A 481 -15.30 9.85 -8.39
C PHE A 481 -14.80 8.59 -9.10
N SER A 482 -15.53 8.17 -10.14
CA SER A 482 -15.04 7.18 -11.10
C SER A 482 -13.82 7.69 -11.87
N PRO A 483 -12.95 6.81 -12.43
CA PRO A 483 -11.73 7.23 -13.12
C PRO A 483 -11.92 8.18 -14.33
N ASP A 484 -13.12 8.16 -14.93
CA ASP A 484 -13.61 9.02 -16.01
C ASP A 484 -14.46 10.22 -15.52
N GLY A 485 -14.86 10.24 -14.24
CA GLY A 485 -15.68 11.27 -13.63
C GLY A 485 -17.14 11.32 -14.12
N SER A 486 -17.69 10.20 -14.60
CA SER A 486 -19.12 10.06 -14.94
C SER A 486 -20.00 9.63 -13.76
N VAL A 487 -19.41 9.01 -12.74
CA VAL A 487 -20.10 8.49 -11.54
C VAL A 487 -19.41 9.00 -10.27
N VAL A 488 -20.19 9.25 -9.21
CA VAL A 488 -19.73 9.37 -7.82
C VAL A 488 -20.22 8.17 -7.03
N VAL A 489 -19.35 7.60 -6.19
CA VAL A 489 -19.69 6.52 -5.26
C VAL A 489 -19.56 7.05 -3.84
N THR A 490 -20.48 6.66 -2.97
CA THR A 490 -20.39 6.99 -1.55
C THR A 490 -21.01 5.91 -0.68
N GLY A 491 -20.45 5.72 0.51
CA GLY A 491 -20.93 4.71 1.46
C GLY A 491 -22.14 5.17 2.28
N THR A 492 -22.96 4.22 2.73
CA THR A 492 -23.94 4.44 3.79
C THR A 492 -23.48 3.79 5.10
N SER A 493 -23.79 4.47 6.20
CA SER A 493 -23.63 3.98 7.56
C SER A 493 -24.95 3.44 8.09
N VAL A 494 -24.89 2.38 8.90
CA VAL A 494 -26.07 1.73 9.48
C VAL A 494 -25.92 1.64 11.00
N LYS A 495 -27.02 1.86 11.74
CA LYS A 495 -27.03 1.75 13.19
C LYS A 495 -26.91 0.27 13.59
N ARG A 496 -25.96 -0.06 14.46
CA ARG A 496 -25.73 -1.43 14.94
C ARG A 496 -27.03 -2.02 15.51
N GLY A 497 -27.43 -3.20 15.04
CA GLY A 497 -28.66 -3.89 15.47
C GLY A 497 -29.94 -3.51 14.71
N SER A 498 -29.91 -2.56 13.76
CA SER A 498 -31.09 -2.17 12.97
C SER A 498 -31.49 -3.14 11.84
N GLY A 499 -30.78 -4.25 11.66
CA GLY A 499 -31.08 -5.29 10.65
C GLY A 499 -30.77 -4.92 9.19
N ALA A 500 -30.74 -3.64 8.85
CA ALA A 500 -30.29 -3.17 7.54
C ALA A 500 -28.81 -3.51 7.27
N LYS A 501 -28.45 -3.65 5.99
CA LYS A 501 -27.07 -3.78 5.54
C LYS A 501 -26.52 -2.42 5.09
N PRO A 502 -25.22 -2.14 5.27
CA PRO A 502 -24.59 -0.97 4.65
C PRO A 502 -24.52 -1.15 3.14
N THR A 503 -24.55 -0.03 2.43
CA THR A 503 -24.58 -0.01 0.95
C THR A 503 -23.56 0.98 0.39
N LEU A 504 -23.12 0.71 -0.84
CA LEU A 504 -22.55 1.73 -1.71
C LEU A 504 -23.65 2.26 -2.63
N ALA A 505 -23.85 3.57 -2.64
CA ALA A 505 -24.73 4.24 -3.58
C ALA A 505 -23.89 4.88 -4.70
N PHE A 506 -24.33 4.67 -5.95
CA PHE A 506 -23.68 5.16 -7.17
C PHE A 506 -24.56 6.21 -7.83
N PHE A 507 -23.97 7.35 -8.19
CA PHE A 507 -24.68 8.54 -8.67
C PHE A 507 -24.10 9.09 -9.97
N SER A 508 -24.95 9.47 -10.94
CA SER A 508 -24.52 10.11 -12.18
C SER A 508 -24.02 11.54 -11.93
N THR A 509 -22.85 11.92 -12.44
CA THR A 509 -22.32 13.29 -12.23
C THR A 509 -23.05 14.38 -13.01
N ARG A 510 -23.93 14.01 -13.96
CA ARG A 510 -24.70 14.98 -14.77
C ARG A 510 -26.05 15.35 -14.14
N THR A 511 -26.68 14.42 -13.45
CA THR A 511 -28.06 14.53 -12.93
C THR A 511 -28.14 14.35 -11.42
N LEU A 512 -27.09 13.81 -10.80
CA LEU A 512 -27.09 13.24 -9.44
C LEU A 512 -28.20 12.19 -9.22
N SER A 513 -28.71 11.54 -10.28
CA SER A 513 -29.61 10.39 -10.12
C SER A 513 -28.86 9.17 -9.58
N ARG A 514 -29.50 8.42 -8.67
CA ARG A 514 -28.95 7.20 -8.06
C ARG A 514 -29.05 6.03 -9.03
N ILE A 515 -28.00 5.80 -9.81
CA ILE A 515 -27.90 4.73 -10.81
C ILE A 515 -27.96 3.33 -10.17
N ALA A 516 -27.25 3.15 -9.04
CA ALA A 516 -27.09 1.83 -8.42
C ALA A 516 -27.02 1.88 -6.89
N THR A 517 -27.36 0.75 -6.27
CA THR A 517 -27.09 0.47 -4.86
C THR A 517 -26.52 -0.94 -4.74
N LEU A 518 -25.35 -1.09 -4.13
CA LEU A 518 -24.68 -2.37 -3.88
C LEU A 518 -24.64 -2.65 -2.37
N GLU A 519 -25.15 -3.80 -1.94
CA GLU A 519 -25.03 -4.25 -0.54
C GLU A 519 -23.59 -4.67 -0.21
N VAL A 520 -23.10 -4.28 0.97
CA VAL A 520 -21.81 -4.70 1.53
C VAL A 520 -22.06 -5.52 2.79
N ASP A 521 -21.36 -6.64 2.97
CA ASP A 521 -21.50 -7.46 4.18
C ASP A 521 -20.64 -6.91 5.34
N GLY A 522 -21.22 -6.88 6.53
CA GLY A 522 -20.60 -6.36 7.75
C GLY A 522 -21.24 -5.04 8.21
N ALA A 523 -20.54 -4.31 9.08
CA ALA A 523 -20.95 -3.00 9.57
C ALA A 523 -20.62 -1.85 8.59
N SER A 524 -21.17 -0.67 8.87
CA SER A 524 -21.04 0.61 8.15
C SER A 524 -19.80 0.80 7.29
N VAL A 525 -20.01 1.34 6.07
CA VAL A 525 -18.91 1.84 5.25
C VAL A 525 -18.39 3.16 5.83
N VAL A 526 -17.07 3.23 6.00
CA VAL A 526 -16.34 4.37 6.54
C VAL A 526 -15.50 4.98 5.39
N PRO A 527 -14.16 4.85 5.26
CA PRO A 527 -13.47 5.42 4.11
C PRO A 527 -13.82 4.64 2.82
N LEU A 528 -13.82 5.36 1.70
CA LEU A 528 -14.00 4.81 0.36
C LEU A 528 -13.00 5.50 -0.59
N LEU A 529 -12.44 4.72 -1.51
CA LEU A 529 -11.45 5.17 -2.50
C LEU A 529 -11.65 4.41 -3.82
N TRP A 530 -11.84 5.10 -4.94
CA TRP A 530 -11.82 4.49 -6.28
C TRP A 530 -10.47 4.80 -6.92
N HIS A 531 -9.67 3.78 -7.22
CA HIS A 531 -8.33 4.03 -7.76
C HIS A 531 -8.41 4.68 -9.16
N PRO A 532 -7.83 5.87 -9.41
CA PRO A 532 -8.19 6.67 -10.58
C PRO A 532 -7.40 6.30 -11.84
N ARG A 533 -7.21 5.00 -12.08
CA ARG A 533 -6.57 4.37 -13.26
C ARG A 533 -7.04 2.92 -13.44
N LEU A 534 -7.08 2.15 -12.35
CA LEU A 534 -7.53 0.76 -12.36
C LEU A 534 -8.99 0.76 -11.90
N ASN A 535 -9.89 0.04 -12.58
CA ASN A 535 -11.27 -0.06 -12.11
C ASN A 535 -11.37 -0.95 -10.85
N GLN A 536 -11.00 -0.40 -9.69
CA GLN A 536 -11.00 -1.08 -8.38
C GLN A 536 -11.42 -0.08 -7.29
N ILE A 537 -12.34 -0.50 -6.40
CA ILE A 537 -12.85 0.30 -5.28
C ILE A 537 -12.39 -0.34 -3.98
N VAL A 538 -11.74 0.43 -3.10
CA VAL A 538 -11.37 0.00 -1.75
C VAL A 538 -12.31 0.67 -0.74
N ILE A 539 -12.79 -0.12 0.20
CA ILE A 539 -13.79 0.23 1.21
C ILE A 539 -13.21 -0.14 2.58
N GLY A 540 -13.28 0.76 3.56
CA GLY A 540 -13.03 0.42 4.96
C GLY A 540 -14.36 0.26 5.69
N ASN A 541 -14.56 -0.84 6.40
CA ASN A 541 -15.76 -1.05 7.21
C ASN A 541 -15.48 -0.84 8.70
N ALA A 542 -16.55 -0.55 9.44
CA ALA A 542 -16.50 -0.39 10.89
C ALA A 542 -16.05 -1.67 11.65
N ASP A 543 -16.06 -2.85 11.01
CA ASP A 543 -15.59 -4.13 11.58
C ASP A 543 -14.05 -4.33 11.54
N GLY A 544 -13.26 -3.33 11.14
CA GLY A 544 -11.79 -3.47 10.98
C GLY A 544 -11.34 -4.26 9.74
N LYS A 545 -12.29 -4.59 8.87
CA LYS A 545 -12.05 -5.20 7.55
C LYS A 545 -12.01 -4.11 6.48
N ALA A 546 -11.01 -4.16 5.62
CA ALA A 546 -11.04 -3.44 4.36
C ALA A 546 -11.41 -4.41 3.22
N TYR A 547 -12.30 -3.99 2.33
CA TYR A 547 -12.72 -4.75 1.16
C TYR A 547 -12.19 -4.09 -0.10
N THR A 548 -11.59 -4.89 -1.00
CA THR A 548 -11.24 -4.41 -2.35
C THR A 548 -12.16 -5.08 -3.35
N LEU A 549 -13.06 -4.29 -3.94
CA LEU A 549 -13.94 -4.71 -5.02
C LEU A 549 -13.22 -4.56 -6.37
N TYR A 550 -13.32 -5.59 -7.20
CA TYR A 550 -12.72 -5.65 -8.52
C TYR A 550 -13.58 -6.53 -9.46
N ASP A 551 -13.47 -6.28 -10.76
CA ASP A 551 -14.04 -7.13 -11.81
C ASP A 551 -12.89 -7.80 -12.57
N PRO A 552 -12.81 -9.14 -12.63
CA PRO A 552 -11.76 -9.83 -13.39
C PRO A 552 -11.78 -9.59 -14.91
N THR A 553 -12.82 -8.96 -15.48
CA THR A 553 -12.83 -8.58 -16.92
C THR A 553 -12.41 -7.13 -17.18
N VAL A 554 -12.60 -6.22 -16.22
CA VAL A 554 -12.39 -4.75 -16.40
C VAL A 554 -11.23 -4.21 -15.57
N SER A 555 -10.98 -4.76 -14.39
CA SER A 555 -9.86 -4.34 -13.56
C SER A 555 -8.54 -4.79 -14.19
N GLU A 556 -7.50 -3.97 -14.05
CA GLU A 556 -6.11 -4.38 -14.27
C GLU A 556 -5.36 -4.37 -12.93
N LYS A 557 -4.27 -5.16 -12.83
CA LYS A 557 -3.23 -5.04 -11.78
C LYS A 557 -3.84 -5.07 -10.36
N GLY A 558 -3.18 -4.46 -9.36
CA GLY A 558 -3.69 -4.37 -7.98
C GLY A 558 -4.20 -5.71 -7.44
N ALA A 559 -5.45 -5.75 -7.02
CA ALA A 559 -6.15 -6.92 -6.48
C ALA A 559 -5.99 -8.23 -7.31
N LEU A 560 -5.83 -8.13 -8.63
CA LEU A 560 -5.69 -9.31 -9.49
C LEU A 560 -4.37 -10.07 -9.27
N PHE A 561 -3.32 -9.40 -8.79
CA PHE A 561 -2.04 -10.05 -8.53
C PHE A 561 -2.10 -11.06 -7.38
N CYS A 562 -2.98 -10.88 -6.39
CA CYS A 562 -3.17 -11.83 -5.30
C CYS A 562 -4.39 -12.74 -5.47
N SER A 563 -5.39 -12.38 -6.28
CA SER A 563 -6.57 -13.24 -6.52
C SER A 563 -6.26 -14.49 -7.36
N VAL A 564 -5.36 -14.37 -8.34
CA VAL A 564 -4.93 -15.48 -9.23
C VAL A 564 -3.94 -16.43 -8.52
N LYS A 565 -3.19 -15.94 -7.52
CA LYS A 565 -2.22 -16.76 -6.80
C LYS A 565 -2.89 -17.82 -5.95
N ALA A 566 -2.39 -19.05 -6.04
CA ALA A 566 -2.65 -20.06 -5.03
C ALA A 566 -2.18 -19.58 -3.65
N ALA A 567 -2.87 -20.00 -2.58
CA ALA A 567 -2.26 -19.98 -1.26
C ALA A 567 -0.98 -20.84 -1.30
N PRO A 568 0.10 -20.46 -0.60
CA PRO A 568 1.21 -21.38 -0.42
C PRO A 568 0.66 -22.67 0.20
N LYS A 569 1.05 -23.83 -0.34
CA LYS A 569 0.79 -25.09 0.36
C LYS A 569 1.44 -24.96 1.72
N ARG A 570 0.64 -24.83 2.80
CA ARG A 570 1.16 -24.81 4.16
C ARG A 570 2.07 -26.01 4.31
N GLY A 571 3.35 -25.78 4.64
CA GLY A 571 4.29 -26.85 4.91
C GLY A 571 3.67 -27.72 6.00
N MET A 572 3.19 -28.89 5.60
CA MET A 572 2.34 -29.69 6.47
C MET A 572 3.24 -30.27 7.54
N LEU A 573 3.23 -29.67 8.73
CA LEU A 573 3.95 -30.16 9.90
C LEU A 573 3.22 -31.37 10.49
N SER A 574 2.82 -32.30 9.63
CA SER A 574 2.27 -33.60 9.98
C SER A 574 3.34 -34.40 10.69
N TYR A 575 3.01 -34.87 11.90
CA TYR A 575 3.87 -35.72 12.71
C TYR A 575 3.83 -37.17 12.20
N SER A 576 4.21 -37.34 10.94
CA SER A 576 4.39 -38.60 10.23
C SER A 576 5.86 -38.68 9.80
N GLY A 577 6.50 -39.83 10.01
CA GLY A 577 7.88 -40.05 9.57
C GLY A 577 8.02 -39.90 8.05
N GLU A 578 9.28 -39.71 7.60
CA GLU A 578 9.66 -39.44 6.20
C GLU A 578 9.26 -38.04 5.70
N GLY A 579 10.23 -37.10 5.66
CA GLY A 579 10.00 -35.76 5.08
C GLY A 579 10.73 -34.57 5.71
N PHE A 580 11.58 -34.75 6.73
CA PHE A 580 12.26 -33.62 7.38
C PHE A 580 13.34 -32.97 6.51
N SER A 581 13.02 -31.81 5.93
CA SER A 581 14.03 -30.80 5.58
C SER A 581 13.50 -29.39 5.82
N LYS A 582 14.37 -28.50 6.32
CA LYS A 582 14.17 -27.05 6.42
C LYS A 582 13.07 -26.51 7.36
N ALA A 583 12.80 -27.20 8.47
CA ALA A 583 12.45 -26.50 9.72
C ALA A 583 13.74 -25.93 10.37
N MET A 584 13.63 -24.92 11.24
CA MET A 584 14.81 -24.33 11.92
C MET A 584 15.55 -25.37 12.75
N GLN A 585 16.78 -25.70 12.38
CA GLN A 585 17.66 -26.55 13.17
C GLN A 585 18.21 -25.73 14.35
N ILE A 586 17.72 -26.02 15.56
CA ILE A 586 18.29 -25.46 16.79
C ILE A 586 19.69 -26.05 16.96
N ILE A 587 20.72 -25.20 16.80
CA ILE A 587 22.12 -25.64 16.83
C ILE A 587 22.57 -25.80 18.28
N THR A 588 22.53 -27.04 18.78
CA THR A 588 23.38 -27.43 19.92
C THR A 588 24.85 -27.50 19.47
N PRO A 589 25.85 -27.36 20.36
CA PRO A 589 27.26 -27.32 19.95
C PRO A 589 27.74 -28.52 19.12
N HIS A 590 27.21 -29.73 19.36
CA HIS A 590 27.49 -30.93 18.56
C HIS A 590 26.73 -31.01 17.21
N ALA A 591 25.81 -30.09 16.92
CA ALA A 591 25.05 -30.09 15.67
C ALA A 591 25.77 -29.41 14.48
N LEU A 592 26.95 -28.83 14.72
CA LEU A 592 27.79 -28.23 13.69
C LEU A 592 28.47 -29.31 12.83
N PRO A 593 28.56 -29.17 11.49
CA PRO A 593 29.18 -30.18 10.61
C PRO A 593 30.62 -30.55 10.97
N MET A 594 31.36 -29.64 11.60
CA MET A 594 32.76 -29.84 12.00
C MET A 594 32.94 -30.83 13.18
N TYR A 595 31.88 -31.07 13.97
CA TYR A 595 31.87 -32.01 15.10
C TYR A 595 30.98 -33.23 14.86
N ARG A 596 30.51 -33.40 13.61
CA ARG A 596 29.72 -34.55 13.22
C ARG A 596 30.66 -35.68 12.81
N GLU A 597 30.84 -36.67 13.68
CA GLU A 597 31.34 -37.97 13.24
C GLU A 597 30.45 -38.47 12.09
N GLU A 598 31.04 -38.73 10.93
CA GLU A 598 30.29 -39.27 9.80
C GLU A 598 29.83 -40.68 10.18
N ASN A 599 28.50 -40.90 10.19
CA ASN A 599 27.93 -42.22 10.46
C ASN A 599 28.18 -43.12 9.24
N ASP A 600 29.37 -43.72 9.28
CA ASP A 600 30.09 -44.27 8.16
C ASP A 600 29.51 -45.66 7.81
N ASP A 601 28.46 -45.67 6.98
CA ASP A 601 27.83 -46.87 6.41
C ASP A 601 28.75 -47.50 5.33
N HIS A 602 29.95 -47.80 5.76
CA HIS A 602 31.12 -48.16 4.98
C HIS A 602 31.66 -49.53 5.39
N ARG A 603 30.92 -50.33 6.17
CA ARG A 603 31.34 -51.71 6.51
C ARG A 603 31.62 -52.55 5.26
N LYS A 604 30.72 -52.50 4.27
CA LYS A 604 30.91 -53.16 2.96
C LYS A 604 32.07 -52.56 2.14
N LYS A 605 32.26 -51.24 2.20
CA LYS A 605 33.33 -50.53 1.48
C LYS A 605 34.71 -50.88 2.08
N ARG A 606 34.88 -50.75 3.40
CA ARG A 606 36.07 -51.20 4.14
C ARG A 606 36.38 -52.69 3.95
N GLN A 607 35.37 -53.56 3.85
CA GLN A 607 35.59 -54.97 3.51
C GLN A 607 36.10 -55.14 2.06
N LYS A 608 35.54 -54.43 1.08
CA LYS A 608 35.98 -54.46 -0.31
C LYS A 608 37.40 -53.89 -0.50
N ASP A 609 37.73 -52.78 0.17
CA ASP A 609 39.04 -52.16 0.08
C ASP A 609 40.13 -52.92 0.87
N ARG A 610 39.76 -53.74 1.87
CA ARG A 610 40.67 -54.73 2.50
C ARG A 610 40.94 -55.96 1.64
N ALA A 611 40.01 -56.35 0.76
CA ALA A 611 40.18 -57.47 -0.17
C ALA A 611 41.04 -57.10 -1.41
N ASP A 612 41.31 -55.81 -1.61
CA ASP A 612 42.10 -55.27 -2.72
C ASP A 612 43.59 -55.21 -2.32
N PRO A 613 44.47 -56.05 -2.92
CA PRO A 613 45.88 -56.13 -2.53
C PRO A 613 46.70 -54.89 -2.92
N LEU A 614 46.19 -54.04 -3.82
CA LEU A 614 46.87 -52.82 -4.25
C LEU A 614 46.53 -51.65 -3.30
N LYS A 615 45.27 -51.53 -2.88
CA LYS A 615 44.84 -50.51 -1.92
C LYS A 615 45.34 -50.77 -0.51
N SER A 616 45.22 -52.01 -0.04
CA SER A 616 45.64 -52.41 1.31
C SER A 616 47.14 -52.27 1.56
N ARG A 617 47.94 -52.18 0.48
CA ARG A 617 49.40 -51.96 0.50
C ARG A 617 49.83 -50.57 0.04
N LYS A 618 48.90 -49.62 -0.20
CA LYS A 618 49.29 -48.24 -0.53
C LYS A 618 50.01 -47.61 0.69
N PRO A 619 51.23 -47.06 0.54
CA PRO A 619 51.88 -46.33 1.62
C PRO A 619 51.02 -45.14 2.06
N GLU A 620 51.07 -44.82 3.36
CA GLU A 620 50.31 -43.72 3.93
C GLU A 620 50.74 -42.38 3.29
N GLN A 621 49.75 -41.59 2.87
CA GLN A 621 50.02 -40.36 2.12
C GLN A 621 50.49 -39.27 3.08
N VAL A 622 51.54 -38.52 2.69
CA VAL A 622 52.10 -37.43 3.50
C VAL A 622 51.00 -36.41 3.85
N LEU A 623 50.92 -36.05 5.14
CA LEU A 623 49.80 -35.29 5.68
C LEU A 623 49.90 -33.80 5.31
N THR A 624 49.06 -33.34 4.38
CA THR A 624 48.95 -31.94 4.00
C THR A 624 47.75 -31.29 4.69
N GLY A 625 48.00 -30.56 5.76
CA GLY A 625 46.99 -30.00 6.66
C GLY A 625 47.45 -30.08 8.13
N PRO A 626 46.71 -29.50 9.09
CA PRO A 626 47.10 -29.50 10.50
C PRO A 626 47.21 -30.91 11.09
N GLY A 627 48.22 -31.11 11.95
CA GLY A 627 48.65 -32.42 12.44
C GLY A 627 47.59 -33.17 13.25
N HIS A 628 47.56 -34.50 13.10
CA HIS A 628 46.64 -35.39 13.78
C HIS A 628 47.34 -36.72 14.13
N ASN A 629 46.82 -37.46 15.12
CA ASN A 629 47.37 -38.74 15.58
C ASN A 629 48.89 -38.74 15.82
N GLY A 630 49.40 -37.73 16.55
CA GLY A 630 50.79 -37.65 16.99
C GLY A 630 51.82 -37.26 15.91
N LYS A 631 51.39 -37.06 14.65
CA LYS A 631 52.27 -36.60 13.57
C LYS A 631 52.25 -35.08 13.47
N LEU A 632 53.42 -34.45 13.67
CA LEU A 632 53.61 -33.01 13.50
C LEU A 632 53.57 -32.62 12.02
N SER A 633 52.85 -31.53 11.72
CA SER A 633 52.85 -30.83 10.44
C SER A 633 52.77 -29.33 10.70
N VAL A 634 52.88 -28.51 9.65
CA VAL A 634 52.69 -27.05 9.77
C VAL A 634 51.25 -26.77 10.20
N GLY A 635 51.08 -26.38 11.46
CA GLY A 635 49.77 -26.17 12.06
C GLY A 635 49.05 -24.99 11.42
N TYR A 636 47.72 -25.08 11.29
CA TYR A 636 46.87 -24.02 10.74
C TYR A 636 47.11 -22.67 11.42
N GLN A 637 47.39 -22.66 12.73
CA GLN A 637 47.76 -21.46 13.49
C GLN A 637 49.06 -20.79 13.03
N GLN A 638 50.08 -21.51 12.54
CA GLN A 638 51.29 -20.90 12.00
C GLN A 638 51.04 -20.20 10.66
N ALA A 639 50.22 -20.82 9.79
CA ALA A 639 49.77 -20.19 8.55
C ALA A 639 48.91 -18.95 8.82
N LEU A 640 48.02 -19.01 9.83
CA LEU A 640 47.22 -17.88 10.29
C LEU A 640 48.07 -16.76 10.91
N LEU A 641 49.10 -17.11 11.69
CA LEU A 641 50.05 -16.12 12.21
C LEU A 641 50.78 -15.42 11.07
N ALA A 642 51.23 -16.15 10.05
CA ALA A 642 51.91 -15.59 8.88
C ALA A 642 51.00 -14.67 8.04
N THR A 643 49.71 -14.98 7.88
CA THR A 643 48.77 -14.08 7.21
C THR A 643 48.42 -12.86 8.06
N MET A 644 48.38 -12.99 9.39
CA MET A 644 48.16 -11.87 10.31
C MET A 644 49.42 -11.00 10.53
N SER A 645 50.63 -11.50 10.28
CA SER A 645 51.89 -10.77 10.47
C SER A 645 52.58 -10.31 9.17
N GLY A 646 52.09 -10.72 8.00
CA GLY A 646 52.76 -10.40 6.72
C GLY A 646 51.93 -10.58 5.44
N GLY A 647 50.60 -10.43 5.50
CA GLY A 647 49.68 -10.78 4.41
C GLY A 647 49.71 -9.95 3.11
N THR A 648 50.30 -8.74 3.09
CA THR A 648 50.52 -7.96 1.84
C THR A 648 51.82 -7.17 1.87
N SER A 649 52.62 -7.33 0.81
CA SER A 649 53.84 -6.55 0.55
C SER A 649 53.51 -5.14 0.06
N GLY A 650 53.03 -4.27 0.95
CA GLY A 650 52.60 -2.90 0.61
C GLY A 650 52.91 -1.82 1.65
N LEU A 651 53.06 -2.17 2.94
CA LEU A 651 53.47 -1.23 4.00
C LEU A 651 54.82 -1.65 4.60
N THR A 652 55.85 -0.85 4.35
CA THR A 652 57.16 -0.97 5.00
C THR A 652 57.13 -0.32 6.40
N GLY A 653 57.38 -1.10 7.46
CA GLY A 653 57.48 -0.55 8.83
C GLY A 653 57.19 -1.50 10.00
N THR A 654 56.91 -2.79 9.75
CA THR A 654 56.55 -3.78 10.80
C THR A 654 57.43 -5.02 10.87
N LYS A 655 58.49 -5.14 10.05
CA LYS A 655 59.50 -6.20 10.23
C LYS A 655 60.40 -5.93 11.43
N ASP A 656 60.82 -4.68 11.60
CA ASP A 656 61.84 -4.28 12.57
C ASP A 656 61.37 -4.48 14.01
N LYS A 657 60.06 -4.32 14.26
CA LYS A 657 59.42 -4.47 15.58
C LYS A 657 59.31 -5.90 16.09
N ILE A 658 59.55 -6.91 15.25
CA ILE A 658 59.57 -8.33 15.67
C ILE A 658 61.02 -8.81 15.89
N ALA A 659 61.99 -8.18 15.23
CA ALA A 659 63.42 -8.47 15.41
C ALA A 659 63.98 -7.94 16.76
N ALA A 660 63.52 -6.78 17.21
CA ALA A 660 63.95 -6.13 18.46
C ALA A 660 63.84 -7.05 19.69
N PHE A 661 62.66 -7.63 19.92
CA PHE A 661 62.35 -8.48 21.09
C PHE A 661 63.13 -9.80 21.20
N GLN A 662 64.07 -10.11 20.28
CA GLN A 662 64.81 -11.37 20.27
C GLN A 662 66.34 -11.22 20.41
N ASN A 663 66.90 -10.01 20.39
CA ASN A 663 68.37 -9.80 20.47
C ASN A 663 68.81 -8.57 21.29
N GLU A 664 67.92 -7.99 22.12
CA GLU A 664 68.26 -6.82 22.94
C GLU A 664 68.58 -7.24 24.39
N ASP A 665 69.85 -7.05 24.79
CA ASP A 665 70.37 -7.44 26.09
C ASP A 665 69.96 -6.38 27.14
N PRO A 666 69.20 -6.73 28.22
CA PRO A 666 68.53 -5.74 29.07
C PRO A 666 69.49 -4.80 29.80
N ARG A 667 70.79 -5.15 29.89
CA ARG A 667 71.83 -4.29 30.46
C ARG A 667 72.13 -3.07 29.58
N GLU A 668 72.17 -3.22 28.26
CA GLU A 668 72.47 -2.10 27.36
C GLU A 668 71.29 -1.13 27.27
N GLU A 669 70.05 -1.65 27.23
CA GLU A 669 68.87 -0.80 27.16
C GLU A 669 68.68 0.03 28.44
N LEU A 670 68.93 -0.52 29.63
CA LEU A 670 68.90 0.25 30.88
C LEU A 670 69.98 1.36 30.90
N LEU A 671 71.19 1.06 30.41
CA LEU A 671 72.31 2.02 30.39
C LEU A 671 72.04 3.20 29.45
N LYS A 672 71.36 2.96 28.32
CA LYS A 672 70.88 4.00 27.39
C LYS A 672 70.00 5.07 28.04
N TYR A 673 69.18 4.71 29.04
CA TYR A 673 68.32 5.66 29.75
C TYR A 673 68.98 6.31 30.98
N ALA A 674 70.15 5.83 31.44
CA ALA A 674 70.80 6.34 32.64
C ALA A 674 71.11 7.85 32.57
N LYS A 675 71.72 8.32 31.47
CA LYS A 675 72.00 9.75 31.25
C LYS A 675 70.73 10.60 31.16
N ILE A 676 69.68 10.06 30.54
CA ILE A 676 68.38 10.74 30.41
C ILE A 676 67.73 10.90 31.80
N ALA A 677 67.92 9.93 32.69
CA ALA A 677 67.44 10.00 34.08
C ALA A 677 68.23 11.00 34.94
N GLU A 678 69.53 11.19 34.68
CA GLU A 678 70.35 12.25 35.30
C GLU A 678 69.94 13.64 34.79
N GLU A 679 69.74 13.80 33.47
CA GLU A 679 69.41 15.08 32.83
C GLU A 679 67.94 15.51 33.07
N GLN A 680 66.99 14.58 33.20
CA GLN A 680 65.55 14.86 33.35
C GLN A 680 64.85 13.91 34.37
N PRO A 681 65.12 14.05 35.68
CA PRO A 681 64.56 13.16 36.70
C PRO A 681 63.09 13.47 37.06
N LEU A 682 62.16 13.11 36.16
CA LEU A 682 60.74 13.45 36.25
C LEU A 682 59.92 12.78 37.37
N TYR A 683 60.39 11.65 37.95
CA TYR A 683 59.51 10.77 38.75
C TYR A 683 60.04 10.26 40.10
N VAL A 684 61.32 10.41 40.44
CA VAL A 684 61.93 9.70 41.60
C VAL A 684 62.76 10.57 42.54
N THR A 685 63.62 11.47 42.02
CA THR A 685 64.58 12.20 42.88
C THR A 685 63.96 13.12 43.94
N PRO A 686 62.78 13.76 43.78
CA PRO A 686 62.20 14.60 44.84
C PRO A 686 61.86 13.84 46.12
N ALA A 687 61.64 12.52 46.04
CA ALA A 687 61.27 11.67 47.17
C ALA A 687 62.47 10.92 47.79
N TYR A 688 63.64 10.94 47.15
CA TYR A 688 64.80 10.14 47.56
C TYR A 688 66.12 10.93 47.69
N SER A 689 66.10 12.25 47.49
CA SER A 689 67.29 13.13 47.53
C SER A 689 68.17 13.00 48.77
N HIS A 690 67.60 12.68 49.95
CA HIS A 690 68.33 12.46 51.19
C HIS A 690 68.76 11.00 51.44
N ASN A 691 68.09 10.03 50.81
CA ASN A 691 68.15 8.61 51.20
C ASN A 691 68.61 7.68 50.05
N GLN A 692 69.01 8.23 48.91
CA GLN A 692 69.39 7.44 47.73
C GLN A 692 70.72 6.72 47.96
N PRO A 693 70.77 5.38 47.97
CA PRO A 693 72.01 4.64 48.17
C PRO A 693 72.94 4.83 46.96
N THR A 694 74.20 5.14 47.22
CA THR A 694 75.24 5.24 46.19
C THR A 694 75.44 3.87 45.53
N GLY A 695 75.40 3.83 44.19
CA GLY A 695 75.57 2.59 43.44
C GLY A 695 76.95 1.98 43.67
N ALA A 696 77.01 0.71 44.06
CA ALA A 696 78.26 0.01 44.33
C ALA A 696 79.07 -0.24 43.05
N ASP A 697 80.38 -0.05 43.12
CA ASP A 697 81.30 -0.27 42.01
C ASP A 697 81.28 -1.75 41.55
N PRO A 698 81.16 -2.03 40.23
CA PRO A 698 80.87 -3.38 39.72
C PRO A 698 82.07 -4.35 39.76
N THR A 699 83.16 -3.99 40.44
CA THR A 699 84.36 -4.82 40.64
C THR A 699 84.33 -5.62 41.95
N ALA A 700 83.45 -5.28 42.90
CA ALA A 700 83.31 -5.99 44.18
C ALA A 700 82.26 -7.12 44.10
N GLY A 701 82.71 -8.36 43.96
CA GLY A 701 81.86 -9.55 43.78
C GLY A 701 81.08 -10.04 45.00
N THR A 702 80.39 -9.17 45.74
CA THR A 702 79.62 -9.54 46.94
C THR A 702 78.33 -8.72 47.08
N TYR A 703 77.17 -9.36 47.01
CA TYR A 703 75.89 -8.70 47.30
C TYR A 703 75.71 -8.48 48.83
N PRO A 704 75.47 -7.25 49.31
CA PRO A 704 75.17 -7.00 50.71
C PRO A 704 73.76 -7.50 51.07
N LYS A 705 73.59 -7.97 52.31
CA LYS A 705 72.30 -8.43 52.85
C LYS A 705 71.44 -7.24 53.28
N PHE A 706 70.12 -7.34 53.12
CA PHE A 706 69.19 -6.45 53.82
C PHE A 706 69.37 -6.58 55.34
N ALA A 707 69.64 -5.46 56.00
CA ALA A 707 69.67 -5.31 57.45
C ALA A 707 68.55 -4.36 57.91
N LYS A 708 68.18 -4.46 59.19
CA LYS A 708 67.08 -3.71 59.82
C LYS A 708 67.55 -2.38 60.45
N THR A 709 66.58 -1.74 61.12
CA THR A 709 66.66 -0.81 62.26
C THR A 709 67.05 0.64 61.99
N VAL A 710 66.04 1.50 62.14
CA VAL A 710 66.11 2.77 62.89
C VAL A 710 64.95 2.72 63.88
N GLU A 711 65.18 3.00 65.16
CA GLU A 711 64.10 3.20 66.17
C GLU A 711 63.92 4.71 66.44
N PRO A 712 63.42 5.20 67.59
CA PRO A 712 62.50 6.34 67.60
C PRO A 712 63.19 7.72 67.58
N GLU A 713 62.41 8.75 67.25
CA GLU A 713 62.73 10.14 67.58
C GLU A 713 61.90 10.62 68.78
N GLU A 714 62.35 11.70 69.40
CA GLU A 714 62.24 11.91 70.86
C GLU A 714 61.06 12.78 71.32
N GLU A 715 60.98 12.93 72.63
CA GLU A 715 59.95 13.63 73.38
C GLU A 715 59.94 15.14 73.08
N GLY A 716 58.74 15.72 73.03
CA GLY A 716 58.53 17.17 73.13
C GLY A 716 57.77 17.47 74.41
N GLU A 717 58.39 18.24 75.32
CA GLU A 717 57.77 18.69 76.57
C GLU A 717 56.82 19.87 76.30
N ASP A 718 55.61 19.81 76.86
CA ASP A 718 54.70 20.95 77.07
C ASP A 718 54.34 20.97 78.57
N GLU A 719 54.22 22.16 79.17
CA GLU A 719 54.23 22.38 80.63
C GLU A 719 52.83 22.29 81.30
N ASP A 720 52.71 21.49 82.38
CA ASP A 720 52.08 21.85 83.70
C ASP A 720 52.03 20.64 84.68
#